data_AF-A0A9P8RT36-F1
#
_entry.id   AF-A0A9P8RT36-F1
#
_cell.length_a   1.000
_cell.length_b   1.000
_cell.length_c   1.000
_cell.angle_alpha   90.00
_cell.angle_beta   90.00
_cell.angle_gamma   90.00
#
_symmetry.space_group_name_H-M   'P 1'
#
loop_
_entity.id
_entity.type
_entity.pdbx_description
1 polymer ?
#
loop_
_entity_poly.entity_id
_entity_poly.type
_entity_poly.pdbx_seq_one_letter_code
_entity_poly.pdbx_strand_id
1 'polypeptide(L)'
;MSPTMTGAIEEQEVLSRTGSCKSFDARADGYARGEAVNAIYVKKLSDALRDRDPIRAVIRATATNCDGKTPSIAYPSSETHEALIRRAYHVAGLHDYAETAFVECHGTGTPIGDPSEAHAIANVFGKSGVFIGSVKPNVGHSEGASGITSIIKAVLALEHKIIPPNINFLDPNPEIPFESAKLQVPVEAVPWPESRSERVSVNSFGMGGANAHAILDSAASFTHLSTAISQPKDDNLRFRLLVFSANHPSSLRKLISNYQQYVEENPSSLDDLVYTLSVRREHLSHRAFCVMNRDMPLDVSPFSKAKTPSEIVFVFTGQGAQWARMGRELIEEYSTFSDDIKAMDDILSKLPDPPGWTIQGHSSGEIAAAYACGAITAAESIIISYYGGQAMKHHKQAGGMVAVGLSRQDISPYLVDGVVIACENSPSSITLSGDEQPLDDIVTRLKVERPEALVRRLCVDMAYHSHHMRLVGEDCWSRISSHVVSCRPDIPFYSTVTGDRIDGQYPLDSNYWRRNLESPVLFNSAITAILDGSPQSTMLFVEIGPHPTLLGPLRQIFKAAGTTNAYHVSTLVRDVNGVECLLKTAGQLYLHGVPLHFPAISPAGAVLTNLPCYPWNHDKTYWSESRISREWRLRRFPHHEILGSRILEGNDVEPTWRNMLRLEDVRWIRDHVVLNDVIFPAAGYIAMAGEAIRQITGSDDYTVRRIVIKLALVLSESKETEVMTSFRPVRLTDSLDSAWYDFSILSYNGTAWTRHCVGQIREGPTQAIPNGLTTYKRNLISCKFPIEPLPRVVRSSRWHQAMKEIGLRYGPAFSGLKDISAGVKDQTAVGTISSEIAQAGSPYQLHPATIDTCLQLLSVAASRGIPRSIGQLCVPTYIEELYIRRSPYAVQAKAVASTTSKGGINGDATALAEGEIVLRLKGLRLSPLDGADAAKHLNPHTAAELDWKPDIDSIDLKGLVKPRKGLKELYLLLEKLTLLCVIETQQKLSSRQPCSSHLAKYRAWVEFQVDRAKQGNYVLVPDARDLLSLDSQGRRTLVSVTYKEVHRTEAHAVGTAILRVFEFSEDIFEGRVDPLKLLLKDNLLTRVHNFVSRWNLKELLQLLCHSKPNLKILEIGAGTGAAAAMALDDLASPHGVRMYSTYTYTDVSARFFAEAKERFKHAQSIEFATLDITKDPVEQGFEEGAYDLILAANVLSDLSMSPYRL
;
A
#
# COMPACT_ATOMS: atom_id res chain seq x y z
N MET A 1 0.62 -1.23 8.44
CA MET A 1 1.21 -0.05 7.75
C MET A 1 0.27 0.37 6.64
N SER A 2 0.05 1.68 6.45
CA SER A 2 -0.78 2.18 5.35
C SER A 2 0.04 2.22 4.05
N PRO A 3 -0.53 1.85 2.89
CA PRO A 3 0.16 1.91 1.59
C PRO A 3 0.46 3.35 1.14
N THR A 4 -0.14 4.35 1.80
CA THR A 4 0.09 5.79 1.54
C THR A 4 1.55 6.17 1.52
N MET A 5 2.38 5.62 2.41
CA MET A 5 3.81 5.90 2.43
C MET A 5 4.50 5.35 1.17
N THR A 6 4.17 4.13 0.73
CA THR A 6 4.73 3.58 -0.51
C THR A 6 4.28 4.39 -1.72
N GLY A 7 3.00 4.79 -1.78
CA GLY A 7 2.49 5.66 -2.86
C GLY A 7 3.19 7.02 -2.90
N ALA A 8 3.42 7.66 -1.74
CA ALA A 8 4.14 8.93 -1.68
C ALA A 8 5.62 8.82 -2.10
N ILE A 9 6.26 7.68 -1.88
CA ILE A 9 7.63 7.43 -2.34
C ILE A 9 7.64 7.05 -3.84
N GLU A 10 6.62 6.37 -4.34
CA GLU A 10 6.44 6.09 -5.77
C GLU A 10 6.31 7.40 -6.58
N GLU A 11 5.59 8.40 -6.05
CA GLU A 11 5.50 9.75 -6.64
C GLU A 11 6.85 10.47 -6.74
N GLN A 12 7.87 10.03 -5.99
CA GLN A 12 9.23 10.56 -6.06
C GLN A 12 10.09 9.80 -7.09
N GLU A 13 9.54 8.78 -7.77
CA GLU A 13 10.19 7.97 -8.81
C GLU A 13 11.49 7.25 -8.37
N VAL A 14 11.63 6.98 -7.07
CA VAL A 14 12.82 6.31 -6.50
C VAL A 14 12.63 4.80 -6.26
N LEU A 15 11.38 4.30 -6.35
CA LEU A 15 11.07 2.89 -6.19
C LEU A 15 11.23 2.12 -7.50
N SER A 16 11.83 0.94 -7.43
CA SER A 16 11.86 0.03 -8.58
C SER A 16 10.46 -0.47 -8.90
N ARG A 17 10.04 -0.33 -10.16
CA ARG A 17 8.75 -0.87 -10.64
C ARG A 17 8.69 -2.40 -10.54
N THR A 18 9.86 -3.05 -10.59
CA THR A 18 9.98 -4.51 -10.44
C THR A 18 10.02 -4.97 -8.99
N GLY A 19 10.08 -4.04 -8.03
CA GLY A 19 10.22 -4.37 -6.61
C GLY A 19 11.54 -5.07 -6.28
N SER A 20 12.61 -4.79 -7.03
CA SER A 20 13.95 -5.38 -6.80
C SER A 20 15.06 -4.33 -6.92
N CYS A 21 16.01 -4.33 -5.99
CA CYS A 21 17.21 -3.50 -6.10
C CYS A 21 18.21 -4.17 -7.06
N LYS A 22 18.63 -3.44 -8.10
CA LYS A 22 19.58 -3.93 -9.12
C LYS A 22 20.88 -3.11 -9.02
N SER A 23 21.57 -3.25 -7.89
CA SER A 23 22.71 -2.40 -7.55
C SER A 23 23.81 -2.51 -8.62
N PHE A 24 24.24 -1.36 -9.12
CA PHE A 24 25.28 -1.15 -10.14
C PHE A 24 24.99 -1.70 -11.55
N ASP A 25 23.80 -2.25 -11.78
CA ASP A 25 23.39 -2.82 -13.07
C ASP A 25 22.81 -1.73 -13.98
N ALA A 26 22.94 -1.88 -15.31
CA ALA A 26 22.38 -0.96 -16.30
C ALA A 26 20.84 -0.88 -16.25
N ARG A 27 20.17 -1.88 -15.67
CA ARG A 27 18.70 -1.96 -15.51
C ARG A 27 18.20 -1.34 -14.20
N ALA A 28 19.09 -0.69 -13.44
CA ALA A 28 18.79 0.04 -12.21
C ALA A 28 17.65 1.06 -12.44
N ASP A 29 16.51 0.84 -11.79
CA ASP A 29 15.27 1.62 -11.96
C ASP A 29 14.71 2.12 -10.62
N GLY A 30 15.51 2.10 -9.56
CA GLY A 30 15.10 2.42 -8.20
C GLY A 30 15.36 1.28 -7.22
N TYR A 31 14.90 1.45 -5.99
CA TYR A 31 15.09 0.46 -4.93
C TYR A 31 13.79 -0.25 -4.54
N ALA A 32 13.92 -1.46 -4.03
CA ALA A 32 12.85 -2.21 -3.40
C ALA A 32 12.83 -1.95 -1.91
N ARG A 33 11.67 -1.64 -1.32
CA ARG A 33 11.57 -1.50 0.14
C ARG A 33 11.73 -2.86 0.81
N GLY A 34 12.52 -2.91 1.88
CA GLY A 34 12.66 -4.04 2.79
C GLY A 34 12.16 -3.69 4.18
N GLU A 35 11.87 -4.69 5.01
CA GLU A 35 11.59 -4.50 6.42
C GLU A 35 12.70 -5.15 7.24
N ALA A 36 13.25 -4.43 8.22
CA ALA A 36 14.23 -4.98 9.15
C ALA A 36 14.15 -4.31 10.52
N VAL A 37 14.36 -5.12 11.56
CA VAL A 37 14.64 -4.66 12.92
C VAL A 37 16.01 -5.21 13.30
N ASN A 38 17.00 -4.34 13.32
CA ASN A 38 18.38 -4.71 13.59
C ASN A 38 18.82 -4.17 14.95
N ALA A 39 19.57 -4.98 15.69
CA ALA A 39 20.20 -4.57 16.94
C ALA A 39 21.65 -5.04 16.95
N ILE A 40 22.56 -4.12 17.29
CA ILE A 40 23.97 -4.43 17.55
C ILE A 40 24.33 -3.88 18.92
N TYR A 41 25.11 -4.64 19.69
CA TYR A 41 25.61 -4.21 20.97
C TYR A 41 27.05 -3.69 20.81
N VAL A 42 27.26 -2.40 21.10
CA VAL A 42 28.54 -1.72 20.87
C VAL A 42 29.14 -1.30 22.20
N LYS A 43 30.42 -1.62 22.39
CA LYS A 43 31.25 -1.20 23.53
C LYS A 43 32.59 -0.67 23.04
N LYS A 44 33.28 0.11 23.88
CA LYS A 44 34.70 0.39 23.63
C LYS A 44 35.46 -0.94 23.65
N LEU A 45 36.44 -1.09 22.76
CA LEU A 45 37.23 -2.32 22.66
C LEU A 45 37.88 -2.69 23.99
N SER A 46 38.42 -1.71 24.73
CA SER A 46 38.99 -1.92 26.06
C SER A 46 38.00 -2.47 27.08
N ASP A 47 36.74 -2.01 27.02
CA ASP A 47 35.68 -2.48 27.92
C ASP A 47 35.21 -3.89 27.54
N ALA A 48 35.10 -4.19 26.25
CA ALA A 48 34.77 -5.53 25.77
C ALA A 48 35.85 -6.56 26.15
N LEU A 49 37.13 -6.19 26.02
CA LEU A 49 38.27 -7.03 26.44
C LEU A 49 38.29 -7.22 27.97
N ARG A 50 38.10 -6.15 28.75
CA ARG A 50 38.01 -6.22 30.22
C ARG A 50 36.89 -7.15 30.67
N ASP A 51 35.72 -7.01 30.07
CA ASP A 51 34.51 -7.74 30.46
C ASP A 51 34.39 -9.13 29.79
N ARG A 52 35.40 -9.49 28.98
CA ARG A 52 35.51 -10.73 28.21
C ARG A 52 34.28 -11.01 27.34
N ASP A 53 33.76 -9.96 26.71
CA ASP A 53 32.68 -10.09 25.74
C ASP A 53 33.20 -10.68 24.43
N PRO A 54 32.43 -11.53 23.74
CA PRO A 54 32.81 -12.01 22.42
C PRO A 54 32.76 -10.87 21.40
N ILE A 55 33.94 -10.44 20.93
CA ILE A 55 34.08 -9.39 19.91
C ILE A 55 33.90 -10.02 18.54
N ARG A 56 32.88 -9.57 17.81
CA ARG A 56 32.57 -10.04 16.44
C ARG A 56 33.35 -9.26 15.37
N ALA A 57 33.50 -7.95 15.56
CA ALA A 57 34.29 -7.05 14.73
C ALA A 57 34.61 -5.76 15.52
N VAL A 58 35.53 -4.95 14.99
CA VAL A 58 35.93 -3.67 15.59
C VAL A 58 35.53 -2.53 14.67
N ILE A 59 34.63 -1.65 15.13
CA ILE A 59 34.32 -0.40 14.44
C ILE A 59 35.48 0.58 14.70
N ARG A 60 36.33 0.81 13.69
CA ARG A 60 37.52 1.67 13.78
C ARG A 60 37.16 3.14 13.85
N ALA A 61 36.22 3.56 13.00
CA ALA A 61 35.69 4.91 12.99
C ALA A 61 34.31 4.91 12.33
N THR A 62 33.51 5.90 12.72
CA THR A 62 32.32 6.32 11.99
C THR A 62 32.41 7.80 11.74
N ALA A 63 31.97 8.23 10.56
CA ALA A 63 31.86 9.64 10.21
C ALA A 63 30.48 9.90 9.59
N THR A 64 30.01 11.12 9.73
CA THR A 64 28.79 11.60 9.07
C THR A 64 29.02 12.97 8.44
N ASN A 65 28.31 13.26 7.37
CA ASN A 65 28.23 14.59 6.76
C ASN A 65 26.87 14.77 6.04
N CYS A 66 26.75 15.85 5.26
CA CYS A 66 25.56 16.16 4.48
C CYS A 66 25.95 16.63 3.07
N ASP A 67 25.14 16.30 2.08
CA ASP A 67 25.33 16.71 0.67
C ASP A 67 25.15 18.21 0.43
N GLY A 68 24.48 18.91 1.35
CA GLY A 68 24.30 20.36 1.25
C GLY A 68 23.34 20.74 0.12
N LYS A 69 23.74 21.69 -0.73
CA LYS A 69 22.87 22.22 -1.80
C LYS A 69 23.11 21.46 -3.10
N THR A 70 22.26 20.47 -3.37
CA THR A 70 22.21 19.73 -4.63
C THR A 70 21.01 20.21 -5.51
N PRO A 71 20.92 19.82 -6.79
CA PRO A 71 19.83 20.27 -7.69
C PRO A 71 18.42 19.96 -7.18
N SER A 72 18.27 18.87 -6.42
CA SER A 72 17.06 18.48 -5.69
C SER A 72 17.48 17.82 -4.39
N ILE A 73 16.64 17.88 -3.35
CA ILE A 73 16.94 17.29 -2.04
C ILE A 73 17.29 15.80 -2.10
N ALA A 74 16.73 15.08 -3.09
CA ALA A 74 16.96 13.65 -3.32
C ALA A 74 18.22 13.33 -4.15
N TYR A 75 18.91 14.35 -4.66
CA TYR A 75 20.06 14.19 -5.55
C TYR A 75 21.35 14.04 -4.72
N PRO A 76 22.09 12.93 -4.84
CA PRO A 76 23.31 12.69 -4.08
C PRO A 76 24.50 13.49 -4.62
N SER A 77 25.55 13.65 -3.81
CA SER A 77 26.77 14.35 -4.22
C SER A 77 28.02 13.47 -4.05
N SER A 78 28.69 13.19 -5.16
CA SER A 78 29.90 12.35 -5.19
C SER A 78 31.06 12.98 -4.39
N GLU A 79 31.20 14.30 -4.44
CA GLU A 79 32.26 15.06 -3.75
C GLU A 79 32.12 14.99 -2.23
N THR A 80 30.89 15.08 -1.73
CA THR A 80 30.58 14.97 -0.30
C THR A 80 30.71 13.53 0.18
N HIS A 81 30.33 12.54 -0.64
CA HIS A 81 30.60 11.13 -0.34
C HIS A 81 32.11 10.84 -0.25
N GLU A 82 32.91 11.36 -1.18
CA GLU A 82 34.38 11.22 -1.14
C GLU A 82 34.96 11.86 0.12
N ALA A 83 34.58 13.11 0.42
CA ALA A 83 35.04 13.82 1.60
C ALA A 83 34.69 13.07 2.90
N LEU A 84 33.51 12.44 2.95
CA LEU A 84 33.08 11.61 4.06
C LEU A 84 33.99 10.40 4.26
N ILE A 85 34.26 9.64 3.19
CA ILE A 85 35.12 8.45 3.22
C ILE A 85 36.51 8.87 3.70
N ARG A 86 37.11 9.90 3.09
CA ARG A 86 38.46 10.38 3.48
C ARG A 86 38.51 10.83 4.94
N ARG A 87 37.47 11.50 5.43
CA ARG A 87 37.36 11.90 6.84
C ARG A 87 37.31 10.69 7.77
N ALA A 88 36.53 9.65 7.45
CA ALA A 88 36.45 8.45 8.27
C ALA A 88 37.81 7.74 8.39
N TYR A 89 38.54 7.62 7.29
CA TYR A 89 39.89 7.04 7.27
C TYR A 89 40.89 7.88 8.05
N HIS A 90 40.82 9.21 7.92
CA HIS A 90 41.64 10.12 8.70
C HIS A 90 41.39 9.97 10.21
N VAL A 91 40.12 9.93 10.63
CA VAL A 91 39.74 9.71 12.04
C VAL A 91 40.18 8.33 12.54
N ALA A 92 40.15 7.30 11.68
CA ALA A 92 40.63 5.96 12.02
C ALA A 92 42.17 5.84 12.10
N GLY A 93 42.91 6.87 11.70
CA GLY A 93 44.37 6.84 11.56
C GLY A 93 44.86 5.94 10.43
N LEU A 94 44.06 5.77 9.38
CA LEU A 94 44.36 4.91 8.23
C LEU A 94 44.77 5.76 7.03
N HIS A 95 46.00 5.56 6.55
CA HIS A 95 46.58 6.34 5.46
C HIS A 95 46.63 5.61 4.12
N ASP A 96 46.68 4.27 4.16
CA ASP A 96 46.67 3.44 2.95
C ASP A 96 45.27 2.88 2.68
N TYR A 97 44.57 3.46 1.71
CA TYR A 97 43.26 3.00 1.25
C TYR A 97 43.34 1.62 0.57
N ALA A 98 44.52 1.22 0.06
CA ALA A 98 44.72 -0.06 -0.57
C ALA A 98 44.68 -1.22 0.45
N GLU A 99 44.68 -0.99 1.75
CA GLU A 99 44.48 -2.09 2.69
C GLU A 99 43.02 -2.60 2.73
N THR A 100 42.06 -1.79 2.28
CA THR A 100 40.64 -2.14 2.34
C THR A 100 40.28 -3.10 1.21
N ALA A 101 39.79 -4.28 1.57
CA ALA A 101 39.40 -5.30 0.61
C ALA A 101 38.02 -5.03 0.00
N PHE A 102 37.07 -4.57 0.83
CA PHE A 102 35.65 -4.54 0.48
C PHE A 102 34.97 -3.24 0.93
N VAL A 103 34.12 -2.69 0.05
CA VAL A 103 33.21 -1.57 0.34
C VAL A 103 31.77 -2.05 0.18
N GLU A 104 31.08 -2.20 1.30
CA GLU A 104 29.64 -2.38 1.35
C GLU A 104 28.97 -1.03 1.10
N CYS A 105 28.49 -0.84 -0.11
CA CYS A 105 27.94 0.40 -0.61
C CYS A 105 26.50 0.62 -0.12
N HIS A 106 26.03 1.86 -0.25
CA HIS A 106 24.62 2.16 -0.18
C HIS A 106 23.88 1.46 -1.34
N GLY A 107 24.36 1.54 -2.59
CA GLY A 107 23.98 0.70 -3.73
C GLY A 107 22.49 0.36 -3.77
N THR A 108 21.64 1.34 -4.01
CA THR A 108 20.18 1.21 -4.00
C THR A 108 19.62 0.67 -5.29
N GLY A 109 20.40 0.66 -6.38
CA GLY A 109 19.88 0.40 -7.72
C GLY A 109 19.15 1.61 -8.29
N THR A 110 19.46 2.81 -7.80
CA THR A 110 18.93 4.05 -8.38
C THR A 110 19.83 4.49 -9.53
N PRO A 111 19.24 4.96 -10.65
CA PRO A 111 20.02 5.30 -11.85
C PRO A 111 21.03 6.42 -11.62
N ILE A 112 20.77 7.33 -10.68
CA ILE A 112 21.66 8.47 -10.35
C ILE A 112 22.55 8.17 -9.13
N GLY A 113 22.01 7.48 -8.13
CA GLY A 113 22.70 7.28 -6.86
C GLY A 113 23.85 6.30 -6.96
N ASP A 114 23.66 5.18 -7.66
CA ASP A 114 24.69 4.15 -7.81
C ASP A 114 25.94 4.70 -8.55
N PRO A 115 25.81 5.41 -9.69
CA PRO A 115 26.96 6.08 -10.32
C PRO A 115 27.64 7.11 -9.42
N SER A 116 26.87 7.95 -8.73
CA SER A 116 27.43 9.00 -7.86
C SER A 116 28.27 8.43 -6.71
N GLU A 117 27.78 7.36 -6.08
CA GLU A 117 28.51 6.62 -5.05
C GLU A 117 29.75 5.92 -5.61
N ALA A 118 29.62 5.22 -6.74
CA ALA A 118 30.74 4.49 -7.33
C ALA A 118 31.89 5.41 -7.77
N HIS A 119 31.59 6.63 -8.26
CA HIS A 119 32.61 7.64 -8.54
C HIS A 119 33.35 8.11 -7.28
N ALA A 120 32.65 8.30 -6.17
CA ALA A 120 33.28 8.68 -4.90
C ALA A 120 34.24 7.57 -4.41
N ILE A 121 33.83 6.31 -4.56
CA ILE A 121 34.67 5.15 -4.25
C ILE A 121 35.86 5.07 -5.21
N ALA A 122 35.65 5.29 -6.51
CA ALA A 122 36.72 5.33 -7.52
C ALA A 122 37.79 6.37 -7.19
N ASN A 123 37.40 7.57 -6.74
CA ASN A 123 38.35 8.63 -6.39
C ASN A 123 39.21 8.30 -5.15
N VAL A 124 38.69 7.48 -4.24
CA VAL A 124 39.41 7.07 -3.02
C VAL A 124 40.22 5.79 -3.23
N PHE A 125 39.59 4.73 -3.75
CA PHE A 125 40.16 3.38 -3.82
C PHE A 125 40.61 2.97 -5.23
N GLY A 126 40.21 3.70 -6.27
CA GLY A 126 40.30 3.26 -7.67
C GLY A 126 41.73 3.06 -8.18
N LYS A 127 42.73 3.71 -7.57
CA LYS A 127 44.15 3.49 -7.93
C LYS A 127 44.57 2.03 -7.69
N SER A 128 44.15 1.45 -6.57
CA SER A 128 44.48 0.08 -6.18
C SER A 128 43.42 -0.95 -6.56
N GLY A 129 42.20 -0.50 -6.92
CA GLY A 129 41.02 -1.35 -7.07
C GLY A 129 40.48 -1.84 -5.72
N VAL A 130 39.19 -2.19 -5.69
CA VAL A 130 38.47 -2.66 -4.50
C VAL A 130 37.23 -3.47 -4.89
N PHE A 131 36.80 -4.40 -4.04
CA PHE A 131 35.50 -5.05 -4.20
C PHE A 131 34.39 -4.14 -3.69
N ILE A 132 33.31 -4.02 -4.44
CA ILE A 132 32.11 -3.27 -4.06
C ILE A 132 30.88 -4.18 -4.09
N GLY A 133 29.94 -3.97 -3.19
CA GLY A 133 28.70 -4.75 -3.13
C GLY A 133 27.61 -4.07 -2.31
N SER A 134 26.39 -4.58 -2.37
CA SER A 134 25.26 -4.11 -1.56
C SER A 134 24.45 -5.30 -1.05
N VAL A 135 23.89 -5.19 0.16
CA VAL A 135 22.98 -6.19 0.74
C VAL A 135 21.55 -6.01 0.24
N LYS A 136 21.22 -4.83 -0.31
CA LYS A 136 19.85 -4.44 -0.65
C LYS A 136 19.23 -5.26 -1.78
N PRO A 137 19.99 -5.77 -2.78
CA PRO A 137 19.45 -6.77 -3.70
C PRO A 137 18.93 -8.03 -2.99
N ASN A 138 19.59 -8.47 -1.92
CA ASN A 138 19.24 -9.70 -1.19
C ASN A 138 18.02 -9.55 -0.27
N VAL A 139 17.90 -8.42 0.43
CA VAL A 139 16.91 -8.25 1.51
C VAL A 139 16.00 -7.01 1.37
N GLY A 140 16.13 -6.28 0.27
CA GLY A 140 15.51 -4.98 0.08
C GLY A 140 16.21 -3.86 0.86
N HIS A 141 15.86 -2.63 0.54
CA HIS A 141 16.28 -1.45 1.26
C HIS A 141 15.37 -1.24 2.49
N SER A 142 15.88 -1.63 3.66
CA SER A 142 15.21 -1.46 4.96
C SER A 142 15.21 -0.02 5.52
N GLU A 143 15.34 0.98 4.66
CA GLU A 143 15.31 2.40 4.99
C GLU A 143 16.25 2.73 6.18
N GLY A 144 15.70 3.25 7.28
CA GLY A 144 16.47 3.62 8.48
C GLY A 144 17.29 2.47 9.10
N ALA A 145 16.93 1.21 8.85
CA ALA A 145 17.68 0.05 9.36
C ALA A 145 18.82 -0.40 8.42
N SER A 146 18.92 0.15 7.20
CA SER A 146 19.81 -0.36 6.16
C SER A 146 21.30 -0.22 6.45
N GLY A 147 21.72 0.86 7.11
CA GLY A 147 23.11 1.00 7.54
C GLY A 147 23.53 -0.13 8.48
N ILE A 148 22.68 -0.51 9.43
CA ILE A 148 22.96 -1.60 10.37
C ILE A 148 22.87 -2.97 9.67
N THR A 149 21.94 -3.17 8.71
CA THR A 149 21.92 -4.39 7.88
C THR A 149 23.27 -4.58 7.16
N SER A 150 23.80 -3.49 6.62
CA SER A 150 25.08 -3.47 5.89
C SER A 150 26.25 -3.77 6.83
N ILE A 151 26.24 -3.23 8.06
CA ILE A 151 27.20 -3.60 9.10
C ILE A 151 27.12 -5.09 9.46
N ILE A 152 25.92 -5.66 9.62
CA ILE A 152 25.76 -7.08 9.93
C ILE A 152 26.34 -7.95 8.81
N LYS A 153 26.07 -7.62 7.53
CA LYS A 153 26.70 -8.29 6.38
C LYS A 153 28.23 -8.18 6.44
N ALA A 154 28.76 -6.98 6.71
CA ALA A 154 30.20 -6.76 6.82
C ALA A 154 30.84 -7.60 7.95
N VAL A 155 30.20 -7.68 9.12
CA VAL A 155 30.65 -8.51 10.24
C VAL A 155 30.68 -9.99 9.85
N LEU A 156 29.60 -10.50 9.25
CA LEU A 156 29.55 -11.90 8.79
C LEU A 156 30.60 -12.19 7.71
N ALA A 157 30.83 -11.24 6.80
CA ALA A 157 31.85 -11.37 5.76
C ALA A 157 33.27 -11.48 6.37
N LEU A 158 33.56 -10.67 7.39
CA LEU A 158 34.83 -10.72 8.13
C LEU A 158 35.01 -12.03 8.91
N GLU A 159 33.99 -12.48 9.62
CA GLU A 159 34.05 -13.70 10.43
C GLU A 159 34.26 -14.97 9.60
N HIS A 160 33.59 -15.03 8.45
CA HIS A 160 33.72 -16.15 7.52
C HIS A 160 34.90 -15.98 6.56
N LYS A 161 35.58 -14.83 6.57
CA LYS A 161 36.65 -14.46 5.62
C LYS A 161 36.22 -14.66 4.16
N ILE A 162 34.99 -14.26 3.85
CA ILE A 162 34.37 -14.40 2.53
C ILE A 162 33.65 -13.09 2.19
N ILE A 163 33.93 -12.55 1.00
CA ILE A 163 33.16 -11.45 0.41
C ILE A 163 31.94 -12.09 -0.30
N PRO A 164 30.71 -11.81 0.18
CA PRO A 164 29.50 -12.44 -0.35
C PRO A 164 29.13 -11.89 -1.74
N PRO A 165 28.44 -12.69 -2.58
CA PRO A 165 28.02 -12.27 -3.91
C PRO A 165 26.92 -11.19 -3.87
N ASN A 166 26.90 -10.36 -4.90
CA ASN A 166 25.89 -9.35 -5.18
C ASN A 166 24.89 -9.91 -6.21
N ILE A 167 23.67 -10.19 -5.78
CA ILE A 167 22.63 -10.72 -6.67
C ILE A 167 22.06 -9.61 -7.59
N ASN A 168 21.39 -10.01 -8.68
CA ASN A 168 20.78 -9.10 -9.66
C ASN A 168 21.75 -8.18 -10.43
N PHE A 169 23.01 -8.59 -10.57
CA PHE A 169 24.01 -7.93 -11.40
C PHE A 169 24.30 -8.78 -12.65
N LEU A 170 23.81 -8.34 -13.81
CA LEU A 170 23.99 -9.00 -15.11
C LEU A 170 24.76 -8.10 -16.08
N ASP A 171 24.29 -6.86 -16.26
CA ASP A 171 24.86 -5.90 -17.21
C ASP A 171 25.45 -4.72 -16.42
N PRO A 172 26.77 -4.50 -16.44
CA PRO A 172 27.40 -3.38 -15.72
C PRO A 172 26.87 -2.03 -16.23
N ASN A 173 26.52 -1.11 -15.31
CA ASN A 173 26.09 0.24 -15.69
C ASN A 173 27.26 1.00 -16.37
N PRO A 174 27.08 1.51 -17.61
CA PRO A 174 28.15 2.19 -18.36
C PRO A 174 28.60 3.53 -17.75
N GLU A 175 27.80 4.13 -16.87
CA GLU A 175 28.19 5.36 -16.17
C GLU A 175 29.13 5.10 -14.99
N ILE A 176 29.36 3.84 -14.60
CA ILE A 176 30.26 3.49 -13.50
C ILE A 176 31.66 3.14 -14.05
N PRO A 177 32.74 3.72 -13.51
CA PRO A 177 34.11 3.49 -14.00
C PRO A 177 34.71 2.14 -13.54
N PHE A 178 34.05 1.01 -13.85
CA PHE A 178 34.49 -0.32 -13.41
C PHE A 178 35.91 -0.67 -13.86
N GLU A 179 36.21 -0.48 -15.16
CA GLU A 179 37.52 -0.82 -15.73
C GLU A 179 38.61 0.18 -15.30
N SER A 180 38.36 1.49 -15.46
CA SER A 180 39.37 2.53 -15.20
C SER A 180 39.72 2.68 -13.72
N ALA A 181 38.76 2.43 -12.82
CA ALA A 181 38.97 2.46 -11.37
C ALA A 181 39.09 1.06 -10.74
N LYS A 182 39.16 -0.01 -11.55
CA LYS A 182 39.33 -1.40 -11.09
C LYS A 182 38.33 -1.81 -9.99
N LEU A 183 37.07 -1.37 -10.12
CA LEU A 183 35.99 -1.72 -9.19
C LEU A 183 35.44 -3.09 -9.56
N GLN A 184 35.30 -3.99 -8.58
CA GLN A 184 34.86 -5.37 -8.82
C GLN A 184 33.59 -5.67 -8.04
N VAL A 185 32.53 -6.10 -8.74
CA VAL A 185 31.29 -6.57 -8.12
C VAL A 185 31.34 -8.10 -8.07
N PRO A 186 31.42 -8.74 -6.89
CA PRO A 186 31.48 -10.19 -6.80
C PRO A 186 30.10 -10.77 -7.13
N VAL A 187 30.01 -11.70 -8.08
CA VAL A 187 28.77 -12.46 -8.38
C VAL A 187 28.79 -13.87 -7.79
N GLU A 188 29.95 -14.29 -7.27
CA GLU A 188 30.16 -15.53 -6.51
C GLU A 188 30.77 -15.21 -5.15
N ALA A 189 30.78 -16.19 -4.23
CA ALA A 189 31.43 -16.02 -2.93
C ALA A 189 32.96 -16.01 -3.10
N VAL A 190 33.60 -14.89 -2.81
CA VAL A 190 35.06 -14.70 -3.00
C VAL A 190 35.78 -14.84 -1.66
N PRO A 191 36.81 -15.69 -1.52
CA PRO A 191 37.64 -15.73 -0.32
C PRO A 191 38.28 -14.38 -0.04
N TRP A 192 38.52 -14.06 1.24
CA TRP A 192 39.16 -12.79 1.58
C TRP A 192 40.56 -12.66 0.94
N PRO A 193 40.89 -11.55 0.27
CA PRO A 193 42.19 -11.39 -0.36
C PRO A 193 43.34 -11.34 0.66
N GLU A 194 44.31 -12.25 0.56
CA GLU A 194 45.47 -12.31 1.48
C GLU A 194 46.35 -11.05 1.45
N SER A 195 46.35 -10.32 0.34
CA SER A 195 47.12 -9.08 0.14
C SER A 195 46.47 -7.84 0.76
N ARG A 196 45.29 -7.97 1.37
CA ARG A 196 44.51 -6.86 1.93
C ARG A 196 44.23 -7.12 3.41
N SER A 197 44.00 -6.07 4.18
CA SER A 197 43.54 -6.23 5.57
C SER A 197 42.13 -6.85 5.60
N GLU A 198 41.82 -7.54 6.68
CA GLU A 198 40.45 -7.95 7.03
C GLU A 198 39.63 -6.71 7.44
N ARG A 199 39.38 -5.82 6.46
CA ARG A 199 38.78 -4.50 6.62
C ARG A 199 37.66 -4.26 5.60
N VAL A 200 36.54 -3.75 6.10
CA VAL A 200 35.36 -3.35 5.32
C VAL A 200 35.03 -1.89 5.55
N SER A 201 34.70 -1.18 4.49
CA SER A 201 34.03 0.12 4.56
C SER A 201 32.53 -0.04 4.30
N VAL A 202 31.70 0.68 5.04
CA VAL A 202 30.24 0.60 4.92
C VAL A 202 29.66 1.99 4.70
N ASN A 203 28.93 2.17 3.60
CA ASN A 203 28.21 3.39 3.27
C ASN A 203 26.71 3.27 3.59
N SER A 204 26.12 4.37 4.05
CA SER A 204 24.66 4.51 4.15
C SER A 204 24.27 5.96 3.91
N PHE A 205 23.52 6.21 2.85
CA PHE A 205 23.12 7.55 2.43
C PHE A 205 21.60 7.69 2.53
N GLY A 206 21.13 8.70 3.24
CA GLY A 206 19.71 9.00 3.33
C GLY A 206 19.27 9.86 2.15
N MET A 207 18.06 9.64 1.64
CA MET A 207 17.50 10.41 0.52
C MET A 207 17.53 11.94 0.75
N GLY A 208 17.50 12.41 2.01
CA GLY A 208 17.65 13.85 2.32
C GLY A 208 19.08 14.39 2.29
N GLY A 209 20.05 13.62 1.79
CA GLY A 209 21.47 13.98 1.72
C GLY A 209 22.25 13.77 3.02
N ALA A 210 21.69 13.04 4.00
CA ALA A 210 22.36 12.74 5.27
C ALA A 210 23.16 11.44 5.15
N ASN A 211 24.48 11.53 5.26
CA ASN A 211 25.37 10.43 4.91
C ASN A 211 26.16 9.91 6.12
N ALA A 212 26.37 8.61 6.16
CA ALA A 212 27.18 7.93 7.15
C ALA A 212 28.16 6.95 6.50
N HIS A 213 29.37 6.90 7.04
CA HIS A 213 30.40 5.94 6.66
C HIS A 213 30.99 5.29 7.91
N ALA A 214 31.16 3.96 7.88
CA ALA A 214 31.78 3.20 8.95
C ALA A 214 32.92 2.34 8.42
N ILE A 215 33.99 2.20 9.20
CA ILE A 215 35.11 1.31 8.89
C ILE A 215 35.14 0.21 9.94
N LEU A 216 35.13 -1.04 9.50
CA LEU A 216 35.17 -2.23 10.34
C LEU A 216 36.41 -3.05 10.04
N ASP A 217 37.11 -3.47 11.09
CA ASP A 217 38.17 -4.48 11.02
C ASP A 217 37.69 -5.78 11.69
N SER A 218 38.26 -6.91 11.27
CA SER A 218 38.08 -8.21 11.93
C SER A 218 38.51 -8.15 13.39
N ALA A 219 37.80 -8.89 14.24
CA ALA A 219 38.19 -9.04 15.64
C ALA A 219 39.60 -9.63 15.78
N ALA A 220 39.99 -10.56 14.89
CA ALA A 220 41.29 -11.24 14.92
C ALA A 220 42.46 -10.25 14.85
N SER A 221 42.32 -9.18 14.07
CA SER A 221 43.35 -8.13 13.91
C SER A 221 43.72 -7.42 15.22
N PHE A 222 42.87 -7.49 16.25
CA PHE A 222 43.07 -6.83 17.54
C PHE A 222 43.19 -7.80 18.73
N THR A 223 42.72 -9.03 18.57
CA THR A 223 42.68 -10.03 19.65
C THR A 223 43.89 -10.95 19.70
N HIS A 224 44.86 -10.84 18.78
CA HIS A 224 46.17 -11.52 18.86
C HIS A 224 46.94 -11.24 20.17
N LEU A 225 46.58 -10.17 20.90
CA LEU A 225 47.11 -9.86 22.24
C LEU A 225 46.46 -10.68 23.37
N SER A 226 45.35 -11.37 23.12
CA SER A 226 44.51 -12.04 24.14
C SER A 226 44.48 -13.58 24.05
N THR A 227 45.05 -14.18 23.00
CA THR A 227 45.11 -15.65 22.82
C THR A 227 46.00 -16.37 23.84
N ALA A 228 46.64 -15.66 24.77
CA ALA A 228 47.52 -16.21 25.80
C ALA A 228 46.80 -16.67 27.10
N ILE A 229 45.47 -16.58 27.18
CA ILE A 229 44.71 -17.00 28.38
C ILE A 229 43.69 -18.08 28.00
N SER A 230 44.13 -19.15 27.36
CA SER A 230 43.43 -20.43 27.52
C SER A 230 43.69 -20.87 28.96
N GLN A 231 42.73 -20.63 29.86
CA GLN A 231 42.78 -21.28 31.16
C GLN A 231 42.81 -22.80 30.93
N PRO A 232 43.62 -23.56 31.69
CA PRO A 232 43.64 -25.00 31.57
C PRO A 232 42.20 -25.50 31.73
N LYS A 233 41.69 -26.20 30.71
CA LYS A 233 40.43 -26.92 30.83
C LYS A 233 40.63 -27.93 31.94
N ASP A 234 39.80 -27.86 32.97
CA ASP A 234 39.83 -28.84 34.06
C ASP A 234 39.17 -30.13 33.56
N ASP A 235 39.96 -30.93 32.83
CA ASP A 235 39.53 -32.20 32.23
C ASP A 235 39.12 -33.25 33.29
N ASN A 236 39.35 -32.98 34.58
CA ASN A 236 39.01 -33.89 35.68
C ASN A 236 37.53 -33.88 36.07
N LEU A 237 36.78 -32.82 35.77
CA LEU A 237 35.38 -32.75 36.18
C LEU A 237 34.53 -33.69 35.31
N ARG A 238 33.82 -34.64 35.94
CA ARG A 238 32.99 -35.62 35.20
C ARG A 238 31.59 -35.11 34.88
N PHE A 239 31.01 -34.28 35.75
CA PHE A 239 29.64 -33.78 35.63
C PHE A 239 29.61 -32.28 35.33
N ARG A 240 28.54 -31.83 34.65
CA ARG A 240 28.29 -30.41 34.32
C ARG A 240 26.87 -30.01 34.65
N LEU A 241 26.68 -28.82 35.22
CA LEU A 241 25.36 -28.24 35.48
C LEU A 241 24.94 -27.32 34.34
N LEU A 242 23.97 -27.75 33.53
CA LEU A 242 23.30 -26.87 32.57
C LEU A 242 22.10 -26.21 33.23
N VAL A 243 21.97 -24.90 33.06
CA VAL A 243 20.82 -24.12 33.53
C VAL A 243 20.05 -23.54 32.36
N PHE A 244 18.73 -23.59 32.44
CA PHE A 244 17.82 -23.08 31.42
C PHE A 244 16.85 -22.10 32.05
N SER A 245 16.49 -21.05 31.32
CA SER A 245 15.42 -20.16 31.74
C SER A 245 14.65 -19.52 30.59
N ALA A 246 13.37 -19.23 30.83
CA ALA A 246 12.51 -18.48 29.91
C ALA A 246 11.45 -17.66 30.67
N ASN A 247 10.77 -16.77 29.97
CA ASN A 247 9.61 -16.05 30.51
C ASN A 247 8.28 -16.81 30.35
N HIS A 248 8.28 -17.96 29.67
CA HIS A 248 7.09 -18.79 29.49
C HIS A 248 7.46 -20.29 29.43
N PRO A 249 6.62 -21.20 29.99
CA PRO A 249 6.90 -22.64 29.96
C PRO A 249 7.08 -23.24 28.55
N SER A 250 6.30 -22.78 27.56
CA SER A 250 6.43 -23.25 26.17
C SER A 250 7.74 -22.80 25.51
N SER A 251 8.19 -21.57 25.80
CA SER A 251 9.51 -21.07 25.38
C SER A 251 10.63 -21.88 26.03
N LEU A 252 10.52 -22.18 27.33
CA LEU A 252 11.52 -23.01 28.03
C LEU A 252 11.63 -24.40 27.40
N ARG A 253 10.50 -25.05 27.09
CA ARG A 253 10.49 -26.36 26.43
C ARG A 253 11.17 -26.34 25.07
N LYS A 254 10.84 -25.35 24.23
CA LYS A 254 11.48 -25.17 22.91
C LYS A 254 12.98 -24.88 23.05
N LEU A 255 13.35 -24.05 24.02
CA LEU A 255 14.75 -23.70 24.29
C LEU A 255 15.58 -24.94 24.67
N ILE A 256 15.05 -25.78 25.55
CA ILE A 256 15.68 -27.05 25.94
C ILE A 256 15.85 -27.96 24.73
N SER A 257 14.81 -28.11 23.90
CA SER A 257 14.90 -28.93 22.67
C SER A 257 15.96 -28.40 21.71
N ASN A 258 16.07 -27.07 21.54
CA ASN A 258 17.07 -26.47 20.68
C ASN A 258 18.50 -26.68 21.22
N TYR A 259 18.67 -26.63 22.55
CA TYR A 259 19.97 -26.90 23.17
C TYR A 259 20.34 -28.39 23.19
N GLN A 260 19.35 -29.28 23.30
CA GLN A 260 19.57 -30.72 23.11
C GLN A 260 20.17 -30.99 21.73
N GLN A 261 19.54 -30.45 20.67
CA GLN A 261 20.06 -30.56 19.32
C GLN A 261 21.45 -29.92 19.16
N TYR A 262 21.66 -28.73 19.74
CA TYR A 262 22.97 -28.07 19.68
C TYR A 262 24.10 -28.89 20.30
N VAL A 263 23.85 -29.53 21.46
CA VAL A 263 24.83 -30.38 22.14
C VAL A 263 25.15 -31.63 21.34
N GLU A 264 24.15 -32.23 20.69
CA GLU A 264 24.33 -33.38 19.78
C GLU A 264 25.19 -33.01 18.57
N GLU A 265 25.00 -31.81 18.00
CA GLU A 265 25.78 -31.31 16.86
C GLU A 265 27.19 -30.80 17.25
N ASN A 266 27.38 -30.34 18.50
CA ASN A 266 28.62 -29.67 18.95
C ASN A 266 29.13 -30.20 20.32
N PRO A 267 29.43 -31.50 20.45
CA PRO A 267 29.77 -32.11 21.74
C PRO A 267 31.05 -31.53 22.39
N SER A 268 31.99 -31.01 21.58
CA SER A 268 33.22 -30.38 22.04
C SER A 268 33.03 -29.01 22.71
N SER A 269 31.86 -28.39 22.53
CA SER A 269 31.52 -27.05 23.05
C SER A 269 30.73 -27.08 24.36
N LEU A 270 30.61 -28.24 25.01
CA LEU A 270 29.80 -28.41 26.22
C LEU A 270 30.24 -27.50 27.38
N ASP A 271 31.54 -27.37 27.63
CA ASP A 271 32.07 -26.53 28.71
C ASP A 271 31.78 -25.04 28.46
N ASP A 272 31.94 -24.61 27.20
CA ASP A 272 31.62 -23.25 26.75
C ASP A 272 30.10 -22.97 26.81
N LEU A 273 29.27 -23.98 26.55
CA LEU A 273 27.81 -23.91 26.70
C LEU A 273 27.41 -23.74 28.16
N VAL A 274 27.97 -24.56 29.05
CA VAL A 274 27.74 -24.47 30.50
C VAL A 274 28.10 -23.07 30.99
N TYR A 275 29.31 -22.60 30.66
CA TYR A 275 29.78 -21.26 31.01
C TYR A 275 28.86 -20.15 30.47
N THR A 276 28.44 -20.27 29.21
CA THR A 276 27.58 -19.27 28.58
C THR A 276 26.21 -19.20 29.24
N LEU A 277 25.57 -20.35 29.49
CA LEU A 277 24.24 -20.40 30.10
C LEU A 277 24.25 -19.99 31.58
N SER A 278 25.30 -20.32 32.32
CA SER A 278 25.36 -20.04 33.75
C SER A 278 25.87 -18.64 34.08
N VAL A 279 26.87 -18.12 33.34
CA VAL A 279 27.54 -16.85 33.66
C VAL A 279 27.17 -15.71 32.69
N ARG A 280 26.87 -16.01 31.42
CA ARG A 280 26.73 -15.00 30.36
C ARG A 280 25.30 -14.82 29.84
N ARG A 281 24.32 -15.45 30.49
CA ARG A 281 22.89 -15.29 30.20
C ARG A 281 22.15 -14.77 31.42
N GLU A 282 21.13 -13.97 31.17
CA GLU A 282 20.18 -13.57 32.20
C GLU A 282 19.30 -14.77 32.59
N HIS A 283 19.03 -14.94 33.89
CA HIS A 283 18.23 -16.04 34.41
C HIS A 283 16.78 -15.63 34.68
N LEU A 284 15.92 -15.98 33.72
CA LEU A 284 14.50 -15.65 33.70
C LEU A 284 13.67 -16.47 34.70
N SER A 285 12.37 -16.15 34.78
CA SER A 285 11.48 -16.62 35.85
C SER A 285 11.10 -18.10 35.78
N HIS A 286 10.92 -18.69 34.60
CA HIS A 286 10.70 -20.13 34.46
C HIS A 286 12.04 -20.82 34.27
N ARG A 287 12.38 -21.76 35.13
CA ARG A 287 13.71 -22.37 35.21
C ARG A 287 13.63 -23.89 35.14
N ALA A 288 14.67 -24.47 34.57
CA ALA A 288 14.98 -25.89 34.58
C ALA A 288 16.50 -26.06 34.65
N PHE A 289 16.98 -27.20 35.11
CA PHE A 289 18.41 -27.54 35.05
C PHE A 289 18.60 -28.98 34.62
N CYS A 290 19.83 -29.33 34.25
CA CYS A 290 20.25 -30.70 33.97
C CYS A 290 21.66 -30.89 34.52
N VAL A 291 21.90 -32.02 35.20
CA VAL A 291 23.26 -32.45 35.56
C VAL A 291 23.68 -33.50 34.54
N MET A 292 24.55 -33.10 33.63
CA MET A 292 24.96 -33.91 32.49
C MET A 292 26.29 -34.60 32.79
N ASN A 293 26.37 -35.87 32.42
CA ASN A 293 27.62 -36.61 32.20
C ASN A 293 27.79 -36.75 30.68
N ARG A 294 29.02 -36.64 30.15
CA ARG A 294 29.30 -36.65 28.71
C ARG A 294 28.70 -37.85 27.96
N ASP A 295 28.52 -38.98 28.65
CA ASP A 295 28.02 -40.24 28.07
C ASP A 295 26.50 -40.47 28.22
N MET A 296 25.75 -39.51 28.79
CA MET A 296 24.34 -39.69 29.14
C MET A 296 23.43 -38.65 28.45
N PRO A 297 22.18 -39.03 28.11
CA PRO A 297 21.20 -38.07 27.59
C PRO A 297 20.86 -36.99 28.62
N LEU A 298 20.42 -35.83 28.14
CA LEU A 298 20.00 -34.69 28.97
C LEU A 298 18.74 -35.04 29.79
N ASP A 299 18.94 -35.42 31.05
CA ASP A 299 17.87 -35.59 32.05
C ASP A 299 17.53 -34.23 32.70
N VAL A 300 16.47 -33.60 32.21
CA VAL A 300 16.10 -32.23 32.59
C VAL A 300 15.11 -32.24 33.75
N SER A 301 15.36 -31.41 34.76
CA SER A 301 14.49 -31.23 35.91
C SER A 301 13.06 -30.80 35.50
N PRO A 302 12.05 -31.06 36.35
CA PRO A 302 10.74 -30.44 36.21
C PRO A 302 10.86 -28.90 36.16
N PHE A 303 9.94 -28.27 35.43
CA PHE A 303 9.94 -26.83 35.30
C PHE A 303 9.40 -26.20 36.58
N SER A 304 10.10 -25.19 37.08
CA SER A 304 9.65 -24.39 38.21
C SER A 304 9.60 -22.92 37.83
N LYS A 305 8.63 -22.21 38.40
CA LYS A 305 8.67 -20.74 38.38
C LYS A 305 9.46 -20.31 39.61
N ALA A 306 10.62 -19.72 39.37
CA ALA A 306 11.50 -19.23 40.40
C ALA A 306 10.76 -18.25 41.31
N LYS A 307 10.80 -18.54 42.61
CA LYS A 307 10.33 -17.69 43.70
C LYS A 307 11.46 -17.62 44.69
N THR A 308 12.25 -16.54 44.62
CA THR A 308 13.37 -16.33 45.52
C THR A 308 12.88 -16.48 46.97
N PRO A 309 13.43 -17.43 47.75
CA PRO A 309 13.04 -17.59 49.14
C PRO A 309 13.40 -16.32 49.90
N SER A 310 12.59 -15.97 50.90
CA SER A 310 12.93 -14.86 51.79
C SER A 310 14.05 -15.25 52.74
N GLU A 311 14.17 -16.53 53.09
CA GLU A 311 15.19 -17.06 54.00
C GLU A 311 15.72 -18.42 53.54
N ILE A 312 17.03 -18.64 53.71
CA ILE A 312 17.69 -19.93 53.50
C ILE A 312 18.15 -20.42 54.86
N VAL A 313 17.75 -21.64 55.22
CA VAL A 313 18.05 -22.24 56.52
C VAL A 313 18.97 -23.42 56.30
N PHE A 314 20.17 -23.38 56.88
CA PHE A 314 21.08 -24.53 56.85
C PHE A 314 20.78 -25.45 58.02
N VAL A 315 20.54 -26.73 57.70
CA VAL A 315 20.26 -27.77 58.69
C VAL A 315 21.35 -28.82 58.57
N PHE A 316 22.01 -29.16 59.67
CA PHE A 316 23.17 -30.03 59.65
C PHE A 316 22.82 -31.41 60.20
N THR A 317 23.23 -32.46 59.51
CA THR A 317 22.95 -33.82 59.97
C THR A 317 23.91 -34.26 61.06
N GLY A 318 23.37 -34.96 62.06
CA GLY A 318 24.13 -35.46 63.21
C GLY A 318 24.75 -36.84 62.99
N GLN A 319 25.28 -37.40 64.08
CA GLN A 319 25.85 -38.74 64.13
C GLN A 319 24.83 -39.80 63.70
N GLY A 320 25.27 -40.78 62.89
CA GLY A 320 24.46 -41.88 62.34
C GLY A 320 24.11 -41.73 60.85
N ALA A 321 24.32 -40.57 60.25
CA ALA A 321 24.12 -40.34 58.81
C ALA A 321 25.30 -40.81 57.94
N GLN A 322 26.45 -41.09 58.55
CA GLN A 322 27.68 -41.51 57.88
C GLN A 322 27.56 -42.82 57.09
N TRP A 323 28.40 -42.95 56.07
CA TRP A 323 28.59 -44.18 55.29
C TRP A 323 30.03 -44.23 54.76
N ALA A 324 30.50 -45.43 54.43
CA ALA A 324 31.89 -45.65 54.02
C ALA A 324 32.21 -44.92 52.70
N ARG A 325 33.32 -44.18 52.66
CA ARG A 325 33.79 -43.39 51.49
C ARG A 325 32.93 -42.16 51.14
N MET A 326 32.15 -41.64 52.09
CA MET A 326 31.44 -40.37 51.87
C MET A 326 32.42 -39.25 51.44
N GLY A 327 32.03 -38.43 50.47
CA GLY A 327 32.84 -37.29 50.00
C GLY A 327 34.13 -37.65 49.26
N ARG A 328 34.39 -38.94 48.98
CA ARG A 328 35.57 -39.39 48.25
C ARG A 328 35.69 -38.70 46.89
N GLU A 329 34.60 -38.67 46.13
CA GLU A 329 34.58 -38.10 44.78
C GLU A 329 34.82 -36.59 44.81
N LEU A 330 34.42 -35.91 45.89
CA LEU A 330 34.68 -34.48 46.08
C LEU A 330 36.17 -34.19 46.32
N ILE A 331 36.85 -35.06 47.09
CA ILE A 331 38.31 -34.96 47.32
C ILE A 331 39.09 -35.23 46.02
N GLU A 332 38.61 -36.16 45.19
CA GLU A 332 39.23 -36.54 43.92
C GLU A 332 39.00 -35.49 42.81
N GLU A 333 37.80 -34.90 42.71
CA GLU A 333 37.43 -33.99 41.60
C GLU A 333 37.52 -32.48 41.93
N TYR A 334 37.45 -32.06 43.20
CA TYR A 334 37.52 -30.63 43.58
C TYR A 334 38.74 -30.34 44.46
N SER A 335 39.66 -29.54 43.93
CA SER A 335 40.87 -29.11 44.64
C SER A 335 40.57 -28.34 45.93
N THR A 336 39.58 -27.45 45.92
CA THR A 336 39.17 -26.69 47.11
C THR A 336 38.73 -27.59 48.26
N PHE A 337 37.92 -28.61 47.97
CA PHE A 337 37.48 -29.58 48.97
C PHE A 337 38.65 -30.42 49.49
N SER A 338 39.56 -30.82 48.59
CA SER A 338 40.80 -31.53 48.96
C SER A 338 41.70 -30.68 49.86
N ASP A 339 41.84 -29.39 49.55
CA ASP A 339 42.70 -28.45 50.28
C ASP A 339 42.12 -28.12 51.66
N ASP A 340 40.79 -27.99 51.79
CA ASP A 340 40.12 -27.86 53.09
C ASP A 340 40.38 -29.09 53.97
N ILE A 341 40.34 -30.30 53.39
CA ILE A 341 40.63 -31.55 54.11
C ILE A 341 42.10 -31.60 54.56
N LYS A 342 43.05 -31.21 53.71
CA LYS A 342 44.47 -31.11 54.08
C LYS A 342 44.70 -30.05 55.15
N ALA A 343 44.04 -28.90 55.06
CA ALA A 343 44.17 -27.84 56.07
C ALA A 343 43.69 -28.32 57.44
N MET A 344 42.58 -29.07 57.49
CA MET A 344 42.11 -29.72 58.71
C MET A 344 43.11 -30.77 59.22
N ASP A 345 43.75 -31.53 58.33
CA ASP A 345 44.77 -32.53 58.69
C ASP A 345 46.04 -31.89 59.27
N ASP A 346 46.51 -30.81 58.65
CA ASP A 346 47.62 -30.00 59.12
C ASP A 346 47.38 -29.43 60.52
N ILE A 347 46.12 -29.09 60.84
CA ILE A 347 45.74 -28.60 62.18
C ILE A 347 45.83 -29.73 63.20
N LEU A 348 45.30 -30.92 62.91
CA LEU A 348 45.39 -32.07 63.81
C LEU A 348 46.85 -32.54 64.02
N SER A 349 47.70 -32.44 63.00
CA SER A 349 49.12 -32.81 63.10
C SER A 349 49.92 -31.96 64.10
N LYS A 350 49.43 -30.76 64.41
CA LYS A 350 50.08 -29.79 65.31
C LYS A 350 49.59 -29.88 66.76
N LEU A 351 48.65 -30.79 67.06
CA LEU A 351 48.17 -31.01 68.43
C LEU A 351 49.23 -31.70 69.30
N PRO A 352 49.15 -31.57 70.64
CA PRO A 352 50.06 -32.26 71.56
C PRO A 352 50.04 -33.79 71.43
N ASP A 353 48.92 -34.36 71.00
CA ASP A 353 48.66 -35.78 70.78
C ASP A 353 48.08 -36.03 69.37
N PRO A 354 48.89 -35.89 68.30
CA PRO A 354 48.39 -35.97 66.94
C PRO A 354 47.89 -37.39 66.62
N PRO A 355 46.84 -37.54 65.78
CA PRO A 355 46.40 -38.85 65.32
C PRO A 355 47.49 -39.56 64.50
N GLY A 356 47.62 -40.88 64.67
CA GLY A 356 48.46 -41.72 63.79
C GLY A 356 47.88 -42.00 62.40
N TRP A 357 46.85 -41.24 62.02
CA TRP A 357 46.10 -41.34 60.76
C TRP A 357 45.86 -39.92 60.24
N THR A 358 45.76 -39.77 58.92
CA THR A 358 45.41 -38.50 58.26
C THR A 358 43.90 -38.41 58.03
N ILE A 359 43.33 -37.21 58.05
CA ILE A 359 41.90 -37.00 57.86
C ILE A 359 41.47 -37.45 56.46
N GLN A 360 40.57 -38.44 56.46
CA GLN A 360 39.65 -38.74 55.36
C GLN A 360 38.22 -38.86 55.94
N GLY A 361 37.70 -37.78 56.56
CA GLY A 361 36.33 -37.63 57.15
C GLY A 361 36.19 -38.16 58.60
N HIS A 362 35.61 -37.43 59.59
CA HIS A 362 34.21 -36.99 59.78
C HIS A 362 34.11 -35.81 60.79
N SER A 363 32.99 -35.06 60.77
CA SER A 363 32.63 -34.02 61.76
C SER A 363 31.15 -34.12 62.19
N SER A 364 30.80 -33.53 63.34
CA SER A 364 29.46 -33.51 63.97
C SER A 364 28.61 -32.32 63.49
N GLY A 365 27.31 -32.51 63.29
CA GLY A 365 26.40 -31.53 62.66
C GLY A 365 26.32 -30.16 63.36
N GLU A 366 26.23 -30.10 64.70
CA GLU A 366 26.10 -28.81 65.40
C GLU A 366 27.42 -28.04 65.45
N ILE A 367 28.55 -28.75 65.45
CA ILE A 367 29.89 -28.16 65.30
C ILE A 367 30.02 -27.52 63.92
N ALA A 368 29.57 -28.21 62.86
CA ALA A 368 29.55 -27.68 61.51
C ALA A 368 28.63 -26.45 61.37
N ALA A 369 27.51 -26.43 62.08
CA ALA A 369 26.61 -25.27 62.12
C ALA A 369 27.25 -24.04 62.79
N ALA A 370 28.00 -24.24 63.88
CA ALA A 370 28.72 -23.17 64.58
C ALA A 370 29.88 -22.61 63.73
N TYR A 371 30.54 -23.46 62.94
CA TYR A 371 31.51 -23.01 61.95
C TYR A 371 30.83 -22.18 60.84
N ALA A 372 29.72 -22.67 60.30
CA ALA A 372 29.01 -21.99 59.21
C ALA A 372 28.46 -20.61 59.59
N CYS A 373 28.14 -20.38 60.88
CA CYS A 373 27.70 -19.07 61.37
C CYS A 373 28.85 -18.17 61.86
N GLY A 374 30.12 -18.59 61.72
CA GLY A 374 31.31 -17.81 62.11
C GLY A 374 31.60 -17.78 63.61
N ALA A 375 30.87 -18.56 64.42
CA ALA A 375 31.03 -18.56 65.87
C ALA A 375 32.27 -19.33 66.35
N ILE A 376 32.77 -20.26 65.52
CA ILE A 376 34.04 -20.97 65.69
C ILE A 376 34.78 -21.05 64.34
N THR A 377 36.09 -21.14 64.39
CA THR A 377 36.96 -21.33 63.22
C THR A 377 36.97 -22.79 62.74
N ALA A 378 37.45 -23.02 61.50
CA ALA A 378 37.67 -24.38 60.99
C ALA A 378 38.66 -25.19 61.85
N ALA A 379 39.63 -24.52 62.48
CA ALA A 379 40.57 -25.17 63.39
C ALA A 379 39.90 -25.63 64.68
N GLU A 380 39.10 -24.76 65.29
CA GLU A 380 38.35 -25.11 66.49
C GLU A 380 37.33 -26.23 66.21
N SER A 381 36.65 -26.18 65.06
CA SER A 381 35.63 -27.17 64.69
C SER A 381 36.20 -28.59 64.56
N ILE A 382 37.37 -28.73 63.92
CA ILE A 382 38.01 -30.04 63.78
C ILE A 382 38.60 -30.53 65.11
N ILE A 383 39.12 -29.64 65.95
CA ILE A 383 39.64 -29.96 67.29
C ILE A 383 38.52 -30.47 68.21
N ILE A 384 37.38 -29.78 68.25
CA ILE A 384 36.22 -30.20 69.04
C ILE A 384 35.75 -31.58 68.59
N SER A 385 35.67 -31.81 67.27
CA SER A 385 35.27 -33.10 66.70
C SER A 385 36.25 -34.23 67.05
N TYR A 386 37.56 -33.95 66.97
CA TYR A 386 38.61 -34.90 67.26
C TYR A 386 38.63 -35.31 68.74
N TYR A 387 38.75 -34.34 69.66
CA TYR A 387 38.81 -34.64 71.09
C TYR A 387 37.48 -35.18 71.63
N GLY A 388 36.35 -34.74 71.07
CA GLY A 388 35.04 -35.33 71.36
C GLY A 388 34.99 -36.83 71.03
N GLY A 389 35.49 -37.23 69.86
CA GLY A 389 35.59 -38.65 69.49
C GLY A 389 36.65 -39.42 70.29
N GLN A 390 37.76 -38.77 70.67
CA GLN A 390 38.84 -39.40 71.44
C GLN A 390 38.40 -39.70 72.89
N ALA A 391 37.73 -38.76 73.56
CA ALA A 391 37.19 -38.93 74.91
C ALA A 391 36.19 -40.10 74.99
N MET A 392 35.39 -40.30 73.93
CA MET A 392 34.46 -41.43 73.82
C MET A 392 35.16 -42.79 73.71
N LYS A 393 36.39 -42.85 73.14
CA LYS A 393 37.15 -44.11 73.07
C LYS A 393 37.67 -44.57 74.43
N HIS A 394 37.97 -43.65 75.33
CA HIS A 394 38.48 -43.96 76.67
C HIS A 394 37.40 -44.49 77.62
N HIS A 395 36.13 -44.23 77.33
CA HIS A 395 34.99 -44.55 78.21
C HIS A 395 33.98 -45.44 77.46
N LYS A 396 34.17 -46.76 77.48
CA LYS A 396 33.26 -47.73 76.84
C LYS A 396 32.30 -48.36 77.85
N GLN A 397 31.16 -47.71 78.08
CA GLN A 397 30.02 -48.34 78.74
C GLN A 397 29.04 -48.82 77.67
N ALA A 398 28.58 -50.08 77.75
CA ALA A 398 27.63 -50.63 76.78
C ALA A 398 26.28 -49.91 76.91
N GLY A 399 25.82 -49.27 75.83
CA GLY A 399 24.57 -48.52 75.79
C GLY A 399 24.03 -48.46 74.36
N GLY A 400 22.78 -48.06 74.20
CA GLY A 400 22.12 -48.04 72.89
C GLY A 400 21.23 -46.82 72.67
N MET A 401 20.77 -46.68 71.43
CA MET A 401 19.74 -45.70 71.06
C MET A 401 18.66 -46.33 70.18
N VAL A 402 17.42 -45.90 70.36
CA VAL A 402 16.26 -46.37 69.59
C VAL A 402 15.43 -45.19 69.13
N ALA A 403 15.21 -45.07 67.83
CA ALA A 403 14.26 -44.12 67.26
C ALA A 403 12.83 -44.67 67.40
N VAL A 404 11.94 -43.85 67.95
CA VAL A 404 10.53 -44.20 68.20
C VAL A 404 9.61 -43.17 67.53
N GLY A 405 8.65 -43.64 66.74
CA GLY A 405 7.64 -42.82 66.06
C GLY A 405 6.47 -42.43 66.97
N LEU A 406 6.77 -41.86 68.14
CA LEU A 406 5.79 -41.41 69.12
C LEU A 406 6.12 -39.98 69.58
N SER A 407 5.13 -39.28 70.14
CA SER A 407 5.36 -37.97 70.75
C SER A 407 6.03 -38.09 72.14
N ARG A 408 6.58 -36.98 72.64
CA ARG A 408 7.10 -36.90 74.02
C ARG A 408 6.04 -37.31 75.06
N GLN A 409 4.77 -36.95 74.84
CA GLN A 409 3.68 -37.29 75.75
C GLN A 409 3.37 -38.78 75.71
N ASP A 410 3.35 -39.37 74.51
CA ASP A 410 3.00 -40.78 74.32
C ASP A 410 4.09 -41.75 74.83
N ILE A 411 5.37 -41.34 74.78
CA ILE A 411 6.46 -42.19 75.28
C ILE A 411 6.65 -42.11 76.79
N SER A 412 6.26 -41.00 77.42
CA SER A 412 6.54 -40.74 78.84
C SER A 412 6.15 -41.88 79.78
N PRO A 413 5.01 -42.59 79.58
CA PRO A 413 4.62 -43.75 80.41
C PRO A 413 5.54 -44.97 80.30
N TYR A 414 6.38 -45.05 79.27
CA TYR A 414 7.27 -46.18 79.01
C TYR A 414 8.69 -45.93 79.54
N LEU A 415 9.06 -44.70 79.90
CA LEU A 415 10.39 -44.38 80.39
C LEU A 415 10.65 -45.04 81.75
N VAL A 416 11.81 -45.67 81.88
CA VAL A 416 12.30 -46.28 83.12
C VAL A 416 13.64 -45.67 83.50
N ASP A 417 14.06 -45.86 84.74
CA ASP A 417 15.37 -45.39 85.19
C ASP A 417 16.49 -46.03 84.34
N GLY A 418 17.49 -45.22 83.97
CA GLY A 418 18.53 -45.61 83.02
C GLY A 418 18.19 -45.41 81.53
N VAL A 419 17.00 -44.90 81.17
CA VAL A 419 16.66 -44.50 79.78
C VAL A 419 16.07 -43.10 79.75
N VAL A 420 16.60 -42.26 78.87
CA VAL A 420 16.16 -40.87 78.67
C VAL A 420 15.73 -40.62 77.22
N ILE A 421 14.98 -39.53 77.01
CA ILE A 421 14.74 -39.00 75.67
C ILE A 421 15.98 -38.21 75.27
N ALA A 422 16.75 -38.76 74.33
CA ALA A 422 17.97 -38.17 73.81
C ALA A 422 17.71 -37.15 72.69
N CYS A 423 16.72 -37.40 71.82
CA CYS A 423 16.40 -36.47 70.73
C CYS A 423 14.89 -36.28 70.58
N GLU A 424 14.45 -35.04 70.39
CA GLU A 424 13.13 -34.66 69.89
C GLU A 424 13.22 -34.28 68.42
N ASN A 425 13.05 -35.25 67.52
CA ASN A 425 13.23 -35.02 66.09
C ASN A 425 12.01 -34.33 65.46
N SER A 426 10.79 -34.63 65.91
CA SER A 426 9.56 -34.00 65.42
C SER A 426 8.44 -34.17 66.46
N PRO A 427 7.24 -33.60 66.25
CA PRO A 427 6.09 -33.79 67.16
C PRO A 427 5.67 -35.27 67.32
N SER A 428 6.05 -36.13 66.37
CA SER A 428 5.71 -37.56 66.34
C SER A 428 6.93 -38.46 66.16
N SER A 429 8.15 -37.98 66.45
CA SER A 429 9.37 -38.77 66.34
C SER A 429 10.40 -38.33 67.37
N ILE A 430 10.84 -39.28 68.19
CA ILE A 430 11.83 -39.09 69.24
C ILE A 430 12.89 -40.18 69.17
N THR A 431 14.00 -39.98 69.87
CA THR A 431 15.04 -41.01 70.04
C THR A 431 15.32 -41.21 71.52
N LEU A 432 15.23 -42.47 71.97
CA LEU A 432 15.56 -42.90 73.32
C LEU A 432 17.03 -43.30 73.38
N SER A 433 17.67 -43.02 74.51
CA SER A 433 19.04 -43.45 74.78
C SER A 433 19.21 -43.88 76.24
N GLY A 434 20.00 -44.92 76.46
CA GLY A 434 20.27 -45.41 77.80
C GLY A 434 20.96 -46.77 77.83
N ASP A 435 20.87 -47.41 78.98
CA ASP A 435 21.41 -48.74 79.22
C ASP A 435 20.71 -49.79 78.33
N GLU A 436 21.46 -50.76 77.83
CA GLU A 436 20.99 -51.71 76.82
C GLU A 436 19.76 -52.53 77.26
N GLN A 437 19.79 -53.09 78.47
CA GLN A 437 18.72 -53.95 78.97
C GLN A 437 17.40 -53.17 79.23
N PRO A 438 17.40 -52.03 79.96
CA PRO A 438 16.20 -51.19 80.08
C PRO A 438 15.62 -50.71 78.74
N LEU A 439 16.49 -50.42 77.76
CA LEU A 439 16.07 -49.98 76.43
C LEU A 439 15.38 -51.11 75.65
N ASP A 440 15.87 -52.34 75.74
CA ASP A 440 15.24 -53.52 75.12
C ASP A 440 13.90 -53.89 75.76
N ASP A 441 13.76 -53.69 77.07
CA ASP A 441 12.49 -53.87 77.76
C ASP A 441 11.43 -52.88 77.25
N ILE A 442 11.82 -51.60 77.05
CA ILE A 442 10.95 -50.58 76.43
C ILE A 442 10.59 -50.98 74.99
N VAL A 443 11.56 -51.38 74.17
CA VAL A 443 11.33 -51.81 72.78
C VAL A 443 10.34 -52.98 72.72
N THR A 444 10.49 -53.96 73.60
CA THR A 444 9.63 -55.14 73.65
C THR A 444 8.22 -54.76 74.05
N ARG A 445 8.05 -53.92 75.07
CA ARG A 445 6.73 -53.41 75.49
C ARG A 445 6.06 -52.58 74.40
N LEU A 446 6.78 -51.67 73.75
CA LEU A 446 6.26 -50.85 72.66
C LEU A 446 5.80 -51.69 71.46
N LYS A 447 6.55 -52.73 71.09
CA LYS A 447 6.15 -53.64 70.00
C LYS A 447 4.85 -54.39 70.29
N VAL A 448 4.53 -54.65 71.56
CA VAL A 448 3.31 -55.34 71.99
C VAL A 448 2.14 -54.37 72.14
N GLU A 449 2.34 -53.27 72.86
CA GLU A 449 1.28 -52.31 73.21
C GLU A 449 0.96 -51.31 72.08
N ARG A 450 1.92 -51.06 71.18
CA ARG A 450 1.85 -50.07 70.09
C ARG A 450 2.48 -50.62 68.79
N PRO A 451 1.92 -51.70 68.20
CA PRO A 451 2.49 -52.34 67.01
C PRO A 451 2.57 -51.41 65.77
N GLU A 452 1.78 -50.34 65.76
CA GLU A 452 1.77 -49.32 64.71
C GLU A 452 2.94 -48.32 64.80
N ALA A 453 3.59 -48.21 65.96
CA ALA A 453 4.67 -47.26 66.18
C ALA A 453 5.98 -47.75 65.54
N LEU A 454 6.66 -46.87 64.80
CA LEU A 454 8.00 -47.16 64.30
C LEU A 454 8.95 -47.30 65.49
N VAL A 455 9.55 -48.47 65.69
CA VAL A 455 10.59 -48.71 66.70
C VAL A 455 11.82 -49.28 66.01
N ARG A 456 12.87 -48.47 65.88
CA ARG A 456 14.10 -48.82 65.16
C ARG A 456 15.33 -48.59 66.02
N ARG A 457 16.08 -49.66 66.30
CA ARG A 457 17.37 -49.55 66.97
C ARG A 457 18.39 -48.89 66.05
N LEU A 458 19.13 -47.93 66.58
CA LEU A 458 20.16 -47.20 65.85
C LEU A 458 21.48 -47.97 65.96
N CYS A 459 22.31 -47.91 64.90
CA CYS A 459 23.61 -48.56 64.86
C CYS A 459 24.65 -47.67 65.57
N VAL A 460 24.59 -47.66 66.89
CA VAL A 460 25.51 -46.93 67.77
C VAL A 460 25.89 -47.85 68.94
N ASP A 461 27.15 -47.76 69.36
CA ASP A 461 27.72 -48.63 70.41
C ASP A 461 27.69 -47.97 71.80
N MET A 462 27.10 -46.78 71.90
CA MET A 462 27.08 -45.91 73.08
C MET A 462 25.73 -45.18 73.19
N ALA A 463 25.34 -44.82 74.41
CA ALA A 463 24.12 -44.06 74.69
C ALA A 463 24.38 -42.52 74.66
N TYR A 464 24.33 -41.91 73.49
CA TYR A 464 24.51 -40.45 73.34
C TYR A 464 23.36 -39.63 73.98
N HIS A 465 23.68 -38.42 74.47
CA HIS A 465 22.73 -37.53 75.15
C HIS A 465 22.03 -38.18 76.38
N SER A 466 22.77 -39.03 77.09
CA SER A 466 22.31 -39.74 78.30
C SER A 466 23.28 -39.55 79.47
N HIS A 467 23.00 -40.19 80.60
CA HIS A 467 23.91 -40.22 81.75
C HIS A 467 25.30 -40.79 81.40
N HIS A 468 25.43 -41.62 80.37
CA HIS A 468 26.73 -42.13 79.90
C HIS A 468 27.66 -41.01 79.44
N MET A 469 27.13 -39.95 78.82
CA MET A 469 27.93 -38.86 78.27
C MET A 469 28.46 -37.91 79.34
N ARG A 470 27.93 -37.92 80.58
CA ARG A 470 28.47 -37.09 81.68
C ARG A 470 29.88 -37.50 82.11
N LEU A 471 30.19 -38.80 82.00
CA LEU A 471 31.52 -39.34 82.29
C LEU A 471 32.53 -38.96 81.20
N VAL A 472 32.06 -38.83 79.95
CA VAL A 472 32.86 -38.44 78.79
C VAL A 472 33.05 -36.91 78.71
N GLY A 473 32.02 -36.16 79.10
CA GLY A 473 31.93 -34.71 78.95
C GLY A 473 33.04 -33.95 79.69
N GLU A 474 33.46 -34.44 80.87
CA GLU A 474 34.55 -33.82 81.65
C GLU A 474 35.93 -33.96 80.97
N ASP A 475 36.26 -35.16 80.47
CA ASP A 475 37.51 -35.43 79.73
C ASP A 475 37.55 -34.61 78.43
N CYS A 476 36.46 -34.63 77.66
CA CYS A 476 36.32 -33.83 76.44
C CYS A 476 36.49 -32.33 76.72
N TRP A 477 35.79 -31.80 77.73
CA TRP A 477 35.86 -30.39 78.12
C TRP A 477 37.28 -29.95 78.47
N SER A 478 37.99 -30.75 79.28
CA SER A 478 39.34 -30.42 79.71
C SER A 478 40.30 -30.26 78.53
N ARG A 479 40.15 -31.10 77.50
CA ARG A 479 41.00 -31.13 76.30
C ARG A 479 40.68 -30.03 75.29
N ILE A 480 39.43 -29.57 75.21
CA ILE A 480 39.05 -28.50 74.27
C ILE A 480 39.16 -27.09 74.88
N SER A 481 39.22 -26.97 76.21
CA SER A 481 39.19 -25.70 76.95
C SER A 481 40.27 -24.69 76.55
N SER A 482 41.47 -25.16 76.20
CA SER A 482 42.59 -24.32 75.80
C SER A 482 42.59 -23.93 74.31
N HIS A 483 41.69 -24.50 73.51
CA HIS A 483 41.71 -24.38 72.06
C HIS A 483 40.53 -23.61 71.47
N VAL A 484 39.41 -23.47 72.20
CA VAL A 484 38.15 -22.92 71.68
C VAL A 484 37.84 -21.58 72.33
N VAL A 485 37.88 -20.50 71.55
CA VAL A 485 37.48 -19.15 71.96
C VAL A 485 36.28 -18.75 71.13
N SER A 486 35.09 -19.06 71.63
CA SER A 486 33.83 -18.76 70.93
C SER A 486 33.69 -17.27 70.62
N CYS A 487 33.28 -17.00 69.38
CA CYS A 487 32.89 -15.68 68.91
C CYS A 487 31.37 -15.57 68.76
N ARG A 488 30.86 -14.33 68.67
CA ARG A 488 29.44 -14.08 68.39
C ARG A 488 29.12 -14.55 66.95
N PRO A 489 28.05 -15.33 66.72
CA PRO A 489 27.63 -15.71 65.37
C PRO A 489 27.35 -14.51 64.47
N ASP A 490 27.83 -14.55 63.23
CA ASP A 490 27.55 -13.58 62.16
C ASP A 490 26.14 -13.78 61.56
N ILE A 491 25.64 -15.02 61.62
CA ILE A 491 24.33 -15.45 61.11
C ILE A 491 23.50 -16.00 62.28
N PRO A 492 22.16 -15.81 62.32
CA PRO A 492 21.32 -16.39 63.38
C PRO A 492 21.55 -17.89 63.56
N PHE A 493 21.94 -18.29 64.77
CA PHE A 493 22.16 -19.69 65.14
C PHE A 493 21.05 -20.15 66.08
N TYR A 494 20.31 -21.18 65.68
CA TYR A 494 19.27 -21.82 66.49
C TYR A 494 19.84 -23.11 67.08
N SER A 495 20.00 -23.13 68.41
CA SER A 495 20.64 -24.22 69.11
C SER A 495 19.67 -25.37 69.32
N THR A 496 20.11 -26.59 69.04
CA THR A 496 19.33 -27.78 69.42
C THR A 496 19.54 -28.16 70.89
N VAL A 497 20.52 -27.58 71.58
CA VAL A 497 20.74 -27.78 73.02
C VAL A 497 19.75 -26.94 73.83
N THR A 498 19.50 -25.69 73.43
CA THR A 498 18.54 -24.80 74.13
C THR A 498 17.15 -24.83 73.52
N GLY A 499 17.01 -25.21 72.25
CA GLY A 499 15.75 -25.19 71.51
C GLY A 499 15.33 -23.81 70.99
N ASP A 500 16.21 -22.80 71.07
CA ASP A 500 15.93 -21.40 70.71
C ASP A 500 17.16 -20.72 70.05
N ARG A 501 16.98 -19.51 69.55
CA ARG A 501 18.03 -18.67 68.97
C ARG A 501 19.04 -18.24 70.01
N ILE A 502 20.33 -18.37 69.68
CA ILE A 502 21.43 -17.82 70.47
C ILE A 502 21.64 -16.34 70.08
N ASP A 503 21.58 -15.44 71.05
CA ASP A 503 21.65 -13.98 70.87
C ASP A 503 23.05 -13.38 71.15
N GLY A 504 24.01 -14.23 71.52
CA GLY A 504 25.37 -13.86 71.90
C GLY A 504 25.58 -13.68 73.42
N GLN A 505 24.53 -13.78 74.25
CA GLN A 505 24.69 -13.84 75.72
C GLN A 505 25.19 -15.20 76.20
N TYR A 506 25.05 -16.24 75.37
CA TYR A 506 25.54 -17.59 75.61
C TYR A 506 26.68 -17.90 74.62
N PRO A 507 27.96 -17.85 75.03
CA PRO A 507 29.06 -18.20 74.15
C PRO A 507 29.02 -19.70 73.82
N LEU A 508 29.34 -20.05 72.57
CA LEU A 508 29.54 -21.44 72.10
C LEU A 508 30.92 -21.95 72.53
N ASP A 509 31.24 -21.78 73.81
CA ASP A 509 32.51 -22.12 74.42
C ASP A 509 32.60 -23.63 74.75
N SER A 510 33.70 -24.05 75.37
CA SER A 510 33.89 -25.44 75.78
C SER A 510 32.76 -25.96 76.69
N ASN A 511 32.14 -25.11 77.52
CA ASN A 511 31.00 -25.51 78.36
C ASN A 511 29.75 -25.78 77.53
N TYR A 512 29.53 -25.01 76.46
CA TYR A 512 28.48 -25.29 75.49
C TYR A 512 28.69 -26.65 74.82
N TRP A 513 29.89 -26.94 74.33
CA TRP A 513 30.20 -28.21 73.65
C TRP A 513 30.10 -29.43 74.57
N ARG A 514 30.43 -29.28 75.86
CA ARG A 514 30.13 -30.28 76.88
C ARG A 514 28.62 -30.52 76.99
N ARG A 515 27.83 -29.45 77.14
CA ARG A 515 26.37 -29.56 77.21
C ARG A 515 25.77 -30.16 75.93
N ASN A 516 26.36 -29.91 74.77
CA ASN A 516 25.94 -30.51 73.50
C ASN A 516 26.03 -32.04 73.52
N LEU A 517 27.06 -32.61 74.15
CA LEU A 517 27.21 -34.06 74.31
C LEU A 517 26.26 -34.65 75.37
N GLU A 518 25.99 -33.89 76.44
CA GLU A 518 25.26 -34.39 77.61
C GLU A 518 23.74 -34.16 77.55
N SER A 519 23.29 -33.09 76.90
CA SER A 519 21.89 -32.64 76.91
C SER A 519 21.10 -33.26 75.76
N PRO A 520 19.77 -33.40 75.91
CA PRO A 520 18.89 -33.81 74.82
C PRO A 520 18.92 -32.84 73.63
N VAL A 521 18.80 -33.39 72.42
CA VAL A 521 18.71 -32.65 71.15
C VAL A 521 17.27 -32.23 70.90
N LEU A 522 16.96 -30.94 71.05
CA LEU A 522 15.65 -30.32 70.88
C LEU A 522 15.41 -29.82 69.45
N PHE A 523 15.60 -30.69 68.45
CA PHE A 523 15.50 -30.32 67.03
C PHE A 523 14.11 -29.79 66.64
N ASN A 524 13.04 -30.45 67.09
CA ASN A 524 11.67 -29.99 66.88
C ASN A 524 11.45 -28.56 67.37
N SER A 525 11.91 -28.24 68.58
CA SER A 525 11.78 -26.90 69.17
C SER A 525 12.58 -25.86 68.38
N ALA A 526 13.82 -26.17 68.01
CA ALA A 526 14.67 -25.26 67.24
C ALA A 526 14.07 -24.92 65.86
N ILE A 527 13.55 -25.90 65.12
CA ILE A 527 12.91 -25.65 63.82
C ILE A 527 11.57 -24.91 64.01
N THR A 528 10.79 -25.22 65.05
CA THR A 528 9.55 -24.49 65.35
C THR A 528 9.85 -23.02 65.66
N ALA A 529 10.90 -22.73 66.42
CA ALA A 529 11.35 -21.35 66.70
C ALA A 529 11.77 -20.59 65.43
N ILE A 530 12.34 -21.27 64.43
CA ILE A 530 12.65 -20.67 63.12
C ILE A 530 11.34 -20.32 62.38
N LEU A 531 10.39 -21.25 62.32
CA LEU A 531 9.11 -21.05 61.63
C LEU A 531 8.27 -19.93 62.29
N ASP A 532 8.23 -19.91 63.62
CA ASP A 532 7.50 -18.90 64.41
C ASP A 532 8.13 -17.51 64.31
N GLY A 533 9.45 -17.43 64.09
CA GLY A 533 10.16 -16.17 63.89
C GLY A 533 9.76 -15.43 62.61
N SER A 534 9.33 -16.18 61.58
CA SER A 534 9.04 -15.68 60.22
C SER A 534 7.84 -16.41 59.55
N PRO A 535 6.62 -16.36 60.11
CA PRO A 535 5.52 -17.28 59.75
C PRO A 535 4.92 -17.10 58.33
N GLN A 536 5.23 -15.99 57.64
CA GLN A 536 4.77 -15.72 56.26
C GLN A 536 5.88 -15.87 55.21
N SER A 537 7.11 -16.16 55.65
CA SER A 537 8.28 -16.28 54.78
C SER A 537 8.26 -17.56 53.95
N THR A 538 8.81 -17.48 52.74
CA THR A 538 9.13 -18.68 51.95
C THR A 538 10.54 -19.11 52.33
N MET A 539 10.66 -20.29 52.94
CA MET A 539 11.92 -20.78 53.49
C MET A 539 12.46 -21.96 52.67
N LEU A 540 13.77 -21.99 52.47
CA LEU A 540 14.48 -23.08 51.82
C LEU A 540 15.46 -23.72 52.79
N PHE A 541 15.14 -24.93 53.25
CA PHE A 541 15.96 -25.71 54.17
C PHE A 541 16.99 -26.53 53.37
N VAL A 542 18.27 -26.21 53.51
CA VAL A 542 19.39 -26.93 52.88
C VAL A 542 19.99 -27.86 53.92
N GLU A 543 19.81 -29.16 53.72
CA GLU A 543 20.35 -30.20 54.60
C GLU A 543 21.79 -30.52 54.22
N ILE A 544 22.72 -30.09 55.07
CA ILE A 544 24.17 -30.24 54.94
C ILE A 544 24.61 -31.48 55.71
N GLY A 545 25.12 -32.48 54.99
CA GLY A 545 25.65 -33.70 55.58
C GLY A 545 25.65 -34.88 54.62
N PRO A 546 26.15 -36.06 55.04
CA PRO A 546 26.44 -37.18 54.13
C PRO A 546 25.22 -37.93 53.59
N HIS A 547 24.04 -37.71 54.15
CA HIS A 547 22.78 -38.34 53.73
C HIS A 547 21.58 -37.56 54.31
N PRO A 548 20.46 -37.39 53.58
CA PRO A 548 19.28 -36.72 54.13
C PRO A 548 18.54 -37.59 55.15
N THR A 549 18.76 -37.35 56.43
CA THR A 549 18.05 -38.02 57.54
C THR A 549 16.96 -37.13 58.14
N LEU A 550 17.01 -35.82 57.91
CA LEU A 550 16.14 -34.83 58.54
C LEU A 550 14.90 -34.49 57.70
N LEU A 551 14.86 -34.86 56.43
CA LEU A 551 13.69 -34.65 55.54
C LEU A 551 12.37 -35.18 56.13
N GLY A 552 12.38 -36.39 56.70
CA GLY A 552 11.19 -36.99 57.32
C GLY A 552 10.68 -36.16 58.51
N PRO A 553 11.53 -35.91 59.53
CA PRO A 553 11.21 -35.02 60.64
C PRO A 553 10.76 -33.61 60.22
N LEU A 554 11.48 -32.96 59.29
CA LEU A 554 11.14 -31.62 58.78
C LEU A 554 9.74 -31.59 58.14
N ARG A 555 9.39 -32.60 57.33
CA ARG A 555 8.03 -32.71 56.76
C ARG A 555 6.95 -32.81 57.83
N GLN A 556 7.21 -33.54 58.92
CA GLN A 556 6.27 -33.65 60.05
C GLN A 556 6.13 -32.32 60.78
N ILE A 557 7.22 -31.59 61.00
CA ILE A 557 7.23 -30.26 61.61
C ILE A 557 6.48 -29.25 60.72
N PHE A 558 6.77 -29.19 59.42
CA PHE A 558 6.08 -28.29 58.49
C PHE A 558 4.57 -28.55 58.45
N LYS A 559 4.17 -29.83 58.47
CA LYS A 559 2.76 -30.23 58.54
C LYS A 559 2.11 -29.80 59.86
N ALA A 560 2.79 -29.98 60.99
CA ALA A 560 2.27 -29.57 62.30
C ALA A 560 2.15 -28.04 62.41
N ALA A 561 3.10 -27.29 61.83
CA ALA A 561 3.07 -25.83 61.74
C ALA A 561 2.13 -25.28 60.65
N GLY A 562 1.46 -26.14 59.88
CA GLY A 562 0.53 -25.72 58.81
C GLY A 562 1.18 -24.97 57.64
N THR A 563 2.50 -25.07 57.45
CA THR A 563 3.24 -24.29 56.46
C THR A 563 3.37 -25.03 55.13
N THR A 564 3.00 -24.39 54.02
CA THR A 564 3.17 -24.89 52.65
C THR A 564 4.29 -24.21 51.87
N ASN A 565 4.94 -23.20 52.47
CA ASN A 565 6.01 -22.39 51.87
C ASN A 565 7.42 -22.77 52.36
N ALA A 566 7.60 -24.00 52.86
CA ALA A 566 8.90 -24.54 53.28
C ALA A 566 9.35 -25.63 52.32
N TYR A 567 10.52 -25.45 51.71
CA TYR A 567 11.13 -26.38 50.77
C TYR A 567 12.37 -27.02 51.36
N HIS A 568 12.73 -28.21 50.90
CA HIS A 568 13.90 -28.96 51.37
C HIS A 568 14.80 -29.35 50.20
N VAL A 569 16.11 -29.17 50.38
CA VAL A 569 17.15 -29.59 49.45
C VAL A 569 18.25 -30.30 50.23
N SER A 570 18.64 -31.50 49.80
CA SER A 570 19.77 -32.25 50.37
C SER A 570 21.07 -32.01 49.61
N THR A 571 22.19 -32.06 50.32
CA THR A 571 23.55 -31.88 49.73
C THR A 571 24.20 -33.18 49.25
N LEU A 572 24.14 -34.27 50.02
CA LEU A 572 24.65 -35.58 49.64
C LEU A 572 23.62 -36.68 49.89
N VAL A 573 23.62 -37.71 49.04
CA VAL A 573 22.77 -38.88 49.18
C VAL A 573 23.68 -40.12 49.20
N ARG A 574 23.26 -41.13 49.97
CA ARG A 574 24.04 -42.36 50.15
C ARG A 574 24.05 -43.13 48.83
N ASP A 575 25.20 -43.72 48.49
CA ASP A 575 25.41 -44.51 47.28
C ASP A 575 25.21 -43.73 45.96
N VAL A 576 25.21 -42.39 46.00
CA VAL A 576 25.18 -41.51 44.84
C VAL A 576 26.49 -40.72 44.79
N ASN A 577 26.99 -40.43 43.58
CA ASN A 577 28.22 -39.66 43.41
C ASN A 577 28.10 -38.27 44.06
N GLY A 578 29.07 -37.91 44.91
CA GLY A 578 29.01 -36.66 45.68
C GLY A 578 29.02 -35.39 44.83
N VAL A 579 29.74 -35.39 43.70
CA VAL A 579 29.78 -34.26 42.75
C VAL A 579 28.41 -34.06 42.11
N GLU A 580 27.81 -35.15 41.63
CA GLU A 580 26.47 -35.13 41.04
C GLU A 580 25.43 -34.59 42.04
N CYS A 581 25.50 -35.02 43.30
CA CYS A 581 24.61 -34.53 44.35
C CYS A 581 24.75 -33.01 44.56
N LEU A 582 25.96 -32.48 44.70
CA LEU A 582 26.16 -31.04 44.90
C LEU A 582 25.72 -30.21 43.69
N LEU A 583 25.95 -30.68 42.47
CA LEU A 583 25.45 -30.02 41.27
C LEU A 583 23.92 -30.06 41.19
N LYS A 584 23.29 -31.16 41.64
CA LYS A 584 21.83 -31.24 41.79
C LYS A 584 21.32 -30.27 42.85
N THR A 585 22.02 -30.13 43.99
CA THR A 585 21.72 -29.12 45.01
C THR A 585 21.77 -27.72 44.40
N ALA A 586 22.84 -27.37 43.70
CA ALA A 586 22.96 -26.08 43.00
C ALA A 586 21.82 -25.88 41.98
N GLY A 587 21.47 -26.90 41.20
CA GLY A 587 20.33 -26.89 40.30
C GLY A 587 18.99 -26.60 41.01
N GLN A 588 18.75 -27.23 42.17
CA GLN A 588 17.55 -26.99 42.98
C GLN A 588 17.53 -25.56 43.55
N LEU A 589 18.65 -25.07 44.09
CA LEU A 589 18.78 -23.68 44.54
C LEU A 589 18.48 -22.70 43.39
N TYR A 590 18.97 -23.00 42.18
CA TYR A 590 18.68 -22.22 40.98
C TYR A 590 17.18 -22.21 40.61
N LEU A 591 16.48 -23.36 40.70
CA LEU A 591 15.02 -23.43 40.49
C LEU A 591 14.25 -22.56 41.47
N HIS A 592 14.73 -22.47 42.71
CA HIS A 592 14.14 -21.63 43.76
C HIS A 592 14.56 -20.17 43.66
N GLY A 593 15.34 -19.75 42.66
CA GLY A 593 15.68 -18.32 42.52
C GLY A 593 16.78 -17.83 43.45
N VAL A 594 17.55 -18.74 44.07
CA VAL A 594 18.70 -18.38 44.90
C VAL A 594 19.83 -17.85 44.01
N PRO A 595 20.45 -16.70 44.36
CA PRO A 595 21.60 -16.19 43.63
C PRO A 595 22.82 -17.08 43.89
N LEU A 596 23.27 -17.81 42.86
CA LEU A 596 24.45 -18.67 42.94
C LEU A 596 25.66 -17.99 42.31
N HIS A 597 26.83 -18.19 42.91
CA HIS A 597 28.09 -17.80 42.32
C HIS A 597 28.57 -18.85 41.31
N PHE A 598 27.96 -18.83 40.12
CA PHE A 598 28.24 -19.80 39.06
C PHE A 598 29.72 -19.94 38.65
N PRO A 599 30.57 -18.90 38.67
CA PRO A 599 32.00 -19.06 38.39
C PRO A 599 32.75 -20.02 39.33
N ALA A 600 32.21 -20.31 40.51
CA ALA A 600 32.77 -21.32 41.43
C ALA A 600 32.26 -22.75 41.17
N ILE A 601 31.22 -22.90 40.34
CA ILE A 601 30.52 -24.19 40.08
C ILE A 601 30.75 -24.65 38.64
N SER A 602 30.79 -23.70 37.70
CA SER A 602 30.93 -23.94 36.27
C SER A 602 32.41 -23.87 35.88
N PRO A 603 32.86 -24.71 34.94
CA PRO A 603 34.20 -24.57 34.37
C PRO A 603 34.36 -23.20 33.70
N ALA A 604 35.59 -22.70 33.66
CA ALA A 604 35.91 -21.57 32.82
C ALA A 604 35.77 -21.96 31.33
N GLY A 605 35.13 -21.10 30.55
CA GLY A 605 34.89 -21.33 29.13
C GLY A 605 34.86 -20.03 28.33
N ALA A 606 34.74 -20.16 27.02
CA ALA A 606 34.50 -19.07 26.08
C ALA A 606 32.99 -18.83 25.92
N VAL A 607 32.61 -17.59 25.59
CA VAL A 607 31.20 -17.25 25.32
C VAL A 607 30.81 -17.73 23.93
N LEU A 608 29.79 -18.58 23.83
CA LEU A 608 29.27 -19.06 22.55
C LEU A 608 28.38 -18.00 21.89
N THR A 609 28.67 -17.67 20.63
CA THR A 609 27.95 -16.67 19.82
C THR A 609 26.96 -17.28 18.83
N ASN A 610 27.02 -18.59 18.60
CA ASN A 610 26.22 -19.34 17.63
C ASN A 610 25.09 -20.15 18.28
N LEU A 611 24.68 -19.80 19.50
CA LEU A 611 23.60 -20.49 20.20
C LEU A 611 22.24 -20.21 19.55
N PRO A 612 21.30 -21.17 19.57
CA PRO A 612 19.91 -20.93 19.19
C PRO A 612 19.32 -19.70 19.89
N CYS A 613 18.63 -18.86 19.11
CA CYS A 613 17.96 -17.67 19.60
C CYS A 613 16.83 -18.01 20.58
N TYR A 614 16.46 -17.05 21.43
CA TYR A 614 15.35 -17.21 22.36
C TYR A 614 14.03 -17.47 21.61
N PRO A 615 13.32 -18.58 21.90
CA PRO A 615 12.07 -18.92 21.23
C PRO A 615 10.92 -18.09 21.82
N TRP A 616 10.63 -16.95 21.21
CA TRP A 616 9.52 -16.08 21.58
C TRP A 616 8.17 -16.82 21.57
N ASN A 617 7.31 -16.51 22.54
CA ASN A 617 5.94 -17.00 22.56
C ASN A 617 5.06 -16.06 21.72
N HIS A 618 4.43 -16.59 20.66
CA HIS A 618 3.52 -15.87 19.77
C HIS A 618 2.07 -16.37 19.89
N ASP A 619 1.68 -17.01 21.00
CA ASP A 619 0.33 -17.58 21.20
C ASP A 619 -0.75 -16.49 21.26
N LYS A 620 -0.35 -15.26 21.59
CA LYS A 620 -1.23 -14.08 21.59
C LYS A 620 -0.80 -13.10 20.50
N THR A 621 -1.75 -12.74 19.63
CA THR A 621 -1.57 -11.67 18.66
C THR A 621 -1.86 -10.32 19.33
N TYR A 622 -0.83 -9.51 19.52
CA TYR A 622 -0.97 -8.12 20.02
C TYR A 622 -1.19 -7.10 18.89
N TRP A 623 -1.31 -7.58 17.66
CA TRP A 623 -1.52 -6.74 16.48
C TRP A 623 -3.01 -6.45 16.29
N SER A 624 -3.38 -5.17 16.37
CA SER A 624 -4.67 -4.68 15.90
C SER A 624 -4.51 -4.12 14.48
N GLU A 625 -4.86 -4.93 13.49
CA GLU A 625 -4.89 -4.46 12.11
C GLU A 625 -6.30 -3.97 11.74
N SER A 626 -6.39 -2.77 11.17
CA SER A 626 -7.66 -2.26 10.66
C SER A 626 -8.14 -3.08 9.46
N ARG A 627 -9.47 -3.17 9.29
CA ARG A 627 -10.09 -3.81 8.12
C ARG A 627 -9.49 -3.28 6.81
N ILE A 628 -9.30 -1.97 6.70
CA ILE A 628 -8.75 -1.29 5.52
C ILE A 628 -7.31 -1.74 5.23
N SER A 629 -6.43 -1.78 6.23
CA SER A 629 -5.04 -2.25 6.05
C SER A 629 -5.00 -3.70 5.60
N ARG A 630 -5.83 -4.54 6.21
CA ARG A 630 -5.92 -5.97 5.87
C ARG A 630 -6.43 -6.17 4.45
N GLU A 631 -7.52 -5.50 4.07
CA GLU A 631 -8.10 -5.59 2.73
C GLU A 631 -7.19 -4.99 1.65
N TRP A 632 -6.36 -4.00 1.98
CA TRP A 632 -5.33 -3.49 1.07
C TRP A 632 -4.21 -4.50 0.81
N ARG A 633 -3.68 -5.14 1.87
CA ARG A 633 -2.65 -6.19 1.70
C ARG A 633 -3.19 -7.45 1.05
N LEU A 634 -4.42 -7.83 1.39
CA LEU A 634 -5.07 -9.06 0.96
C LEU A 634 -6.23 -8.75 0.03
N ARG A 635 -6.01 -7.85 -0.94
CA ARG A 635 -7.03 -7.50 -1.94
C ARG A 635 -7.49 -8.76 -2.65
N ARG A 636 -8.79 -9.03 -2.57
CA ARG A 636 -9.41 -10.20 -3.21
C ARG A 636 -9.37 -10.10 -4.75
N PHE A 637 -9.52 -8.89 -5.27
CA PHE A 637 -9.49 -8.61 -6.71
C PHE A 637 -8.44 -7.52 -7.00
N PRO A 638 -7.61 -7.70 -8.05
CA PRO A 638 -6.64 -6.69 -8.46
C PRO A 638 -7.35 -5.46 -9.05
N HIS A 639 -6.58 -4.40 -9.30
CA HIS A 639 -7.07 -3.23 -10.03
C HIS A 639 -7.56 -3.66 -11.43
N HIS A 640 -8.77 -3.27 -11.81
CA HIS A 640 -9.36 -3.57 -13.10
C HIS A 640 -9.29 -2.35 -14.03
N GLU A 641 -8.88 -2.53 -15.29
CA GLU A 641 -8.56 -1.44 -16.23
C GLU A 641 -9.67 -0.36 -16.40
N ILE A 642 -10.96 -0.75 -16.52
CA ILE A 642 -12.07 0.23 -16.59
C ILE A 642 -12.84 0.44 -15.27
N LEU A 643 -12.97 -0.56 -14.41
CA LEU A 643 -13.72 -0.43 -13.14
C LEU A 643 -12.88 0.22 -12.03
N GLY A 644 -11.55 0.04 -12.06
CA GLY A 644 -10.62 0.49 -11.06
C GLY A 644 -10.52 -0.43 -9.85
N SER A 645 -10.35 0.16 -8.67
CA SER A 645 -10.24 -0.56 -7.39
C SER A 645 -11.44 -0.25 -6.49
N ARG A 646 -11.85 -1.25 -5.70
CA ARG A 646 -12.88 -1.06 -4.67
C ARG A 646 -12.41 -0.08 -3.60
N ILE A 647 -13.25 0.88 -3.23
CA ILE A 647 -12.99 1.81 -2.13
C ILE A 647 -13.16 1.06 -0.82
N LEU A 648 -12.09 0.94 -0.04
CA LEU A 648 -12.09 0.13 1.18
C LEU A 648 -12.72 0.87 2.37
N GLU A 649 -12.69 2.19 2.36
CA GLU A 649 -13.37 3.08 3.30
C GLU A 649 -14.90 3.01 3.19
N GLY A 650 -15.41 2.49 2.07
CA GLY A 650 -16.83 2.22 1.86
C GLY A 650 -17.34 1.07 2.71
N ASN A 651 -18.64 0.80 2.58
CA ASN A 651 -19.30 -0.34 3.22
C ASN A 651 -19.56 -1.46 2.21
N ASP A 652 -19.76 -2.69 2.71
CA ASP A 652 -19.98 -3.85 1.85
C ASP A 652 -21.40 -3.93 1.25
N VAL A 653 -22.34 -3.15 1.79
CA VAL A 653 -23.75 -3.15 1.38
C VAL A 653 -23.95 -2.30 0.13
N GLU A 654 -23.36 -1.11 0.08
CA GLU A 654 -23.36 -0.17 -1.03
C GLU A 654 -21.93 0.02 -1.57
N PRO A 655 -21.35 -1.02 -2.19
CA PRO A 655 -19.95 -0.99 -2.60
C PRO A 655 -19.73 0.03 -3.72
N THR A 656 -18.54 0.64 -3.69
CA THR A 656 -18.13 1.64 -4.65
C THR A 656 -16.72 1.33 -5.16
N TRP A 657 -16.50 1.57 -6.45
CA TRP A 657 -15.21 1.45 -7.11
C TRP A 657 -14.79 2.79 -7.68
N ARG A 658 -13.49 3.07 -7.61
CA ARG A 658 -12.87 4.28 -8.12
C ARG A 658 -11.79 3.91 -9.13
N ASN A 659 -11.79 4.62 -10.26
CA ASN A 659 -10.77 4.50 -11.28
C ASN A 659 -10.27 5.87 -11.74
N MET A 660 -8.96 5.99 -11.98
CA MET A 660 -8.37 7.12 -12.69
C MET A 660 -8.12 6.67 -14.12
N LEU A 661 -9.12 6.83 -14.98
CA LEU A 661 -9.10 6.27 -16.33
C LEU A 661 -8.20 7.11 -17.25
N ARG A 662 -7.21 6.45 -17.87
CA ARG A 662 -6.32 7.03 -18.90
C ARG A 662 -6.37 6.20 -20.19
N LEU A 663 -6.32 6.86 -21.34
CA LEU A 663 -6.35 6.18 -22.64
C LEU A 663 -5.08 5.36 -22.93
N GLU A 664 -3.96 5.71 -22.29
CA GLU A 664 -2.69 4.97 -22.41
C GLU A 664 -2.76 3.57 -21.80
N ASP A 665 -3.50 3.43 -20.69
CA ASP A 665 -3.68 2.18 -19.95
C ASP A 665 -4.72 1.27 -20.62
N VAL A 666 -5.69 1.86 -21.32
CA VAL A 666 -6.85 1.16 -21.90
C VAL A 666 -6.96 1.43 -23.40
N ARG A 667 -5.98 0.94 -24.15
CA ARG A 667 -5.76 1.31 -25.57
C ARG A 667 -6.93 1.03 -26.49
N TRP A 668 -7.71 -0.02 -26.24
CA TRP A 668 -8.82 -0.40 -27.12
C TRP A 668 -9.94 0.65 -27.14
N ILE A 669 -10.07 1.50 -26.11
CA ILE A 669 -11.08 2.57 -26.08
C ILE A 669 -10.79 3.64 -27.15
N ARG A 670 -9.52 3.84 -27.53
CA ARG A 670 -9.12 4.81 -28.57
C ARG A 670 -9.81 4.57 -29.91
N ASP A 671 -10.21 3.34 -30.16
CA ASP A 671 -10.87 2.93 -31.40
C ASP A 671 -12.39 3.21 -31.40
N HIS A 672 -12.98 3.67 -30.29
CA HIS A 672 -14.40 4.03 -30.24
C HIS A 672 -14.61 5.54 -30.48
N VAL A 673 -14.43 5.96 -31.73
CA VAL A 673 -14.55 7.37 -32.14
C VAL A 673 -15.94 7.67 -32.69
N VAL A 674 -16.61 8.65 -32.10
CA VAL A 674 -17.89 9.19 -32.59
C VAL A 674 -17.66 10.65 -32.99
N LEU A 675 -18.00 10.97 -34.23
CA LEU A 675 -17.62 12.20 -34.93
C LEU A 675 -16.09 12.38 -34.96
N ASN A 676 -15.54 13.21 -34.06
CA ASN A 676 -14.11 13.45 -33.93
C ASN A 676 -13.57 13.13 -32.53
N ASP A 677 -14.45 12.73 -31.59
CA ASP A 677 -14.11 12.54 -30.19
C ASP A 677 -14.01 11.05 -29.83
N VAL A 678 -13.08 10.70 -28.95
CA VAL A 678 -13.01 9.37 -28.33
C VAL A 678 -14.09 9.30 -27.25
N ILE A 679 -15.11 8.48 -27.48
CA ILE A 679 -16.25 8.34 -26.58
C ILE A 679 -16.17 7.00 -25.85
N PHE A 680 -16.35 7.00 -24.54
CA PHE A 680 -16.46 5.75 -23.78
C PHE A 680 -17.71 4.98 -24.23
N PRO A 681 -17.57 3.72 -24.68
CA PRO A 681 -18.67 2.97 -25.29
C PRO A 681 -19.76 2.61 -24.29
N ALA A 682 -21.00 2.51 -24.76
CA ALA A 682 -22.14 2.02 -23.99
C ALA A 682 -21.87 0.63 -23.38
N ALA A 683 -21.23 -0.24 -24.17
CA ALA A 683 -20.78 -1.55 -23.76
C ALA A 683 -19.75 -1.52 -22.61
N GLY A 684 -18.97 -0.45 -22.50
CA GLY A 684 -18.02 -0.24 -21.40
C GLY A 684 -18.74 -0.11 -20.06
N TYR A 685 -19.84 0.65 -20.00
CA TYR A 685 -20.64 0.78 -18.79
C TYR A 685 -21.26 -0.55 -18.34
N ILE A 686 -21.71 -1.36 -19.30
CA ILE A 686 -22.26 -2.70 -19.04
C ILE A 686 -21.18 -3.60 -18.45
N ALA A 687 -19.99 -3.60 -19.04
CA ALA A 687 -18.87 -4.41 -18.56
C ALA A 687 -18.36 -3.95 -17.18
N MET A 688 -18.36 -2.64 -16.88
CA MET A 688 -18.05 -2.13 -15.54
C MET A 688 -19.02 -2.67 -14.50
N ALA A 689 -20.33 -2.64 -14.79
CA ALA A 689 -21.33 -3.20 -13.90
C ALA A 689 -21.18 -4.74 -13.78
N GLY A 690 -20.93 -5.43 -14.89
CA GLY A 690 -20.68 -6.88 -14.94
C GLY A 690 -19.48 -7.33 -14.10
N GLU A 691 -18.38 -6.59 -14.14
CA GLU A 691 -17.23 -6.88 -13.28
C GLU A 691 -17.55 -6.57 -11.80
N ALA A 692 -18.23 -5.45 -11.52
CA ALA A 692 -18.61 -5.08 -10.17
C ALA A 692 -19.50 -6.14 -9.50
N ILE A 693 -20.49 -6.68 -10.20
CA ILE A 693 -21.34 -7.77 -9.66
C ILE A 693 -20.56 -9.07 -9.47
N ARG A 694 -19.60 -9.40 -10.37
CA ARG A 694 -18.70 -10.54 -10.19
C ARG A 694 -17.84 -10.40 -8.94
N GLN A 695 -17.35 -9.20 -8.62
CA GLN A 695 -16.58 -8.99 -7.39
C GLN A 695 -17.42 -9.17 -6.13
N ILE A 696 -18.73 -8.89 -6.19
CA ILE A 696 -19.65 -9.12 -5.06
C ILE A 696 -20.01 -10.60 -4.93
N THR A 697 -20.46 -11.24 -6.02
CA THR A 697 -21.09 -12.57 -5.93
C THR A 697 -20.21 -13.73 -6.40
N GLY A 698 -19.19 -13.45 -7.22
CA GLY A 698 -18.33 -14.46 -7.83
C GLY A 698 -18.88 -15.11 -9.10
N SER A 699 -20.07 -14.71 -9.58
CA SER A 699 -20.67 -15.31 -10.79
C SER A 699 -20.01 -14.86 -12.09
N ASP A 700 -19.86 -15.80 -13.04
CA ASP A 700 -19.33 -15.56 -14.39
C ASP A 700 -20.41 -15.15 -15.42
N ASP A 701 -21.66 -14.99 -14.99
CA ASP A 701 -22.76 -14.45 -15.79
C ASP A 701 -23.64 -13.46 -15.02
N TYR A 702 -24.26 -12.53 -15.76
CA TYR A 702 -25.06 -11.46 -15.18
C TYR A 702 -26.16 -10.98 -16.13
N THR A 703 -27.17 -10.33 -15.55
CA THR A 703 -28.22 -9.63 -16.30
C THR A 703 -28.29 -8.18 -15.84
N VAL A 704 -28.24 -7.26 -16.80
CA VAL A 704 -28.53 -5.84 -16.61
C VAL A 704 -29.89 -5.49 -17.20
N ARG A 705 -30.62 -4.55 -16.59
CA ARG A 705 -31.92 -4.07 -17.10
C ARG A 705 -32.11 -2.59 -16.84
N ARG A 706 -33.06 -1.99 -17.57
CA ARG A 706 -33.42 -0.56 -17.46
C ARG A 706 -32.20 0.35 -17.53
N ILE A 707 -31.28 0.05 -18.42
CA ILE A 707 -30.05 0.83 -18.57
C ILE A 707 -30.40 2.12 -19.29
N VAL A 708 -30.07 3.25 -18.69
CA VAL A 708 -30.28 4.60 -19.24
C VAL A 708 -28.92 5.27 -19.38
N ILE A 709 -28.56 5.60 -20.62
CA ILE A 709 -27.34 6.35 -20.93
C ILE A 709 -27.75 7.81 -21.14
N LYS A 710 -27.36 8.68 -20.21
CA LYS A 710 -27.79 10.08 -20.18
C LYS A 710 -26.87 10.99 -20.98
N LEU A 711 -25.56 10.83 -20.80
CA LEU A 711 -24.53 11.67 -21.39
C LEU A 711 -23.33 10.80 -21.77
N ALA A 712 -22.77 11.04 -22.96
CA ALA A 712 -21.54 10.41 -23.40
C ALA A 712 -20.36 10.88 -22.52
N LEU A 713 -19.42 9.98 -22.23
CA LEU A 713 -18.17 10.31 -21.55
C LEU A 713 -17.10 10.51 -22.62
N VAL A 714 -16.67 11.75 -22.80
CA VAL A 714 -15.61 12.13 -23.75
C VAL A 714 -14.25 11.96 -23.07
N LEU A 715 -13.32 11.28 -23.72
CA LEU A 715 -11.97 11.05 -23.22
C LEU A 715 -10.95 11.75 -24.11
N SER A 716 -9.87 12.27 -23.51
CA SER A 716 -8.80 12.98 -24.21
C SER A 716 -7.44 12.41 -23.82
N GLU A 717 -6.48 12.38 -24.75
CA GLU A 717 -5.15 11.80 -24.54
C GLU A 717 -4.35 12.46 -23.40
N SER A 718 -4.54 13.75 -23.17
CA SER A 718 -3.73 14.53 -22.21
C SER A 718 -4.35 14.65 -20.81
N LYS A 719 -5.47 13.96 -20.52
CA LYS A 719 -6.20 14.14 -19.27
C LYS A 719 -6.69 12.81 -18.72
N GLU A 720 -6.32 12.51 -17.49
CA GLU A 720 -6.94 11.41 -16.73
C GLU A 720 -8.35 11.81 -16.27
N THR A 721 -9.27 10.85 -16.31
CA THR A 721 -10.67 11.07 -15.90
C THR A 721 -11.02 10.19 -14.72
N GLU A 722 -11.36 10.79 -13.60
CA GLU A 722 -11.85 10.06 -12.44
C GLU A 722 -13.26 9.53 -12.70
N VAL A 723 -13.43 8.22 -12.53
CA VAL A 723 -14.69 7.50 -12.72
C VAL A 723 -15.05 6.76 -11.42
N MET A 724 -16.31 6.85 -11.03
CA MET A 724 -16.84 6.18 -9.86
C MET A 724 -18.07 5.35 -10.21
N THR A 725 -18.03 4.07 -9.86
CA THR A 725 -19.15 3.13 -10.00
C THR A 725 -19.67 2.78 -8.62
N SER A 726 -20.96 2.98 -8.37
CA SER A 726 -21.59 2.65 -7.09
C SER A 726 -22.77 1.72 -7.27
N PHE A 727 -22.92 0.78 -6.34
CA PHE A 727 -24.01 -0.18 -6.30
C PHE A 727 -24.85 0.04 -5.04
N ARG A 728 -26.16 -0.17 -5.16
CA ARG A 728 -27.10 -0.12 -4.06
C ARG A 728 -28.13 -1.25 -4.18
N PRO A 729 -28.33 -2.10 -3.16
CA PRO A 729 -29.35 -3.14 -3.21
C PRO A 729 -30.74 -2.54 -3.43
N VAL A 730 -31.51 -3.15 -4.34
CA VAL A 730 -32.91 -2.78 -4.56
C VAL A 730 -33.75 -3.39 -3.44
N ARG A 731 -34.40 -2.58 -2.62
CA ARG A 731 -35.22 -3.06 -1.50
C ARG A 731 -36.56 -3.65 -1.99
N LEU A 732 -36.92 -4.85 -1.51
CA LEU A 732 -38.26 -5.44 -1.69
C LEU A 732 -39.20 -5.01 -0.56
N THR A 733 -38.68 -4.92 0.66
CA THR A 733 -39.33 -4.39 1.86
C THR A 733 -38.31 -3.60 2.68
N ASP A 734 -38.70 -3.03 3.83
CA ASP A 734 -37.76 -2.34 4.72
C ASP A 734 -36.67 -3.24 5.31
N SER A 735 -36.87 -4.56 5.29
CA SER A 735 -35.97 -5.57 5.90
C SER A 735 -35.39 -6.59 4.91
N LEU A 736 -35.84 -6.60 3.65
CA LEU A 736 -35.46 -7.62 2.68
C LEU A 736 -35.01 -6.98 1.36
N ASP A 737 -33.76 -7.20 1.01
CA ASP A 737 -33.16 -6.77 -0.25
C ASP A 737 -33.46 -7.77 -1.38
N SER A 738 -33.58 -7.25 -2.60
CA SER A 738 -33.67 -8.05 -3.82
C SER A 738 -32.29 -8.57 -4.23
N ALA A 739 -32.26 -9.56 -5.13
CA ALA A 739 -31.04 -9.95 -5.84
C ALA A 739 -30.55 -8.89 -6.84
N TRP A 740 -31.33 -7.83 -7.07
CA TRP A 740 -30.98 -6.71 -7.96
C TRP A 740 -30.27 -5.59 -7.20
N TYR A 741 -29.29 -4.99 -7.85
CA TYR A 741 -28.61 -3.77 -7.43
C TYR A 741 -28.92 -2.65 -8.42
N ASP A 742 -29.30 -1.47 -7.93
CA ASP A 742 -29.21 -0.23 -8.71
C ASP A 742 -27.74 0.15 -8.83
N PHE A 743 -27.25 0.36 -10.05
CA PHE A 743 -25.90 0.85 -10.30
C PHE A 743 -25.92 2.25 -10.90
N SER A 744 -24.89 3.03 -10.58
CA SER A 744 -24.65 4.32 -11.21
C SER A 744 -23.18 4.54 -11.51
N ILE A 745 -22.90 5.11 -12.69
CA ILE A 745 -21.53 5.40 -13.15
C ILE A 745 -21.42 6.90 -13.40
N LEU A 746 -20.49 7.52 -12.69
CA LEU A 746 -20.24 8.95 -12.71
C LEU A 746 -18.79 9.22 -13.08
N SER A 747 -18.52 10.37 -13.69
CA SER A 747 -17.16 10.90 -13.85
C SER A 747 -17.03 12.28 -13.22
N TYR A 748 -15.81 12.62 -12.79
CA TYR A 748 -15.49 13.96 -12.33
C TYR A 748 -14.72 14.71 -13.41
N ASN A 749 -15.28 15.83 -13.88
CA ASN A 749 -14.69 16.61 -14.98
C ASN A 749 -13.64 17.64 -14.50
N GLY A 750 -13.36 17.70 -13.20
CA GLY A 750 -12.51 18.70 -12.54
C GLY A 750 -13.27 19.78 -11.77
N THR A 751 -14.58 19.93 -12.00
CA THR A 751 -15.43 20.89 -11.28
C THR A 751 -16.69 20.26 -10.70
N ALA A 752 -17.31 19.30 -11.41
CA ALA A 752 -18.55 18.66 -11.01
C ALA A 752 -18.60 17.17 -11.40
N TRP A 753 -19.38 16.41 -10.64
CA TRP A 753 -19.71 15.02 -10.95
C TRP A 753 -20.81 14.96 -12.01
N THR A 754 -20.53 14.26 -13.11
CA THR A 754 -21.47 14.03 -14.21
C THR A 754 -21.92 12.58 -14.19
N ARG A 755 -23.23 12.34 -14.21
CA ARG A 755 -23.81 10.99 -14.21
C ARG A 755 -24.04 10.52 -15.65
N HIS A 756 -23.37 9.45 -16.06
CA HIS A 756 -23.39 8.95 -17.43
C HIS A 756 -24.39 7.82 -17.63
N CYS A 757 -24.34 6.81 -16.76
CA CYS A 757 -25.13 5.59 -16.91
C CYS A 757 -25.76 5.17 -15.59
N VAL A 758 -27.01 4.73 -15.64
CA VAL A 758 -27.72 4.10 -14.51
C VAL A 758 -28.48 2.88 -15.00
N GLY A 759 -28.67 1.90 -14.14
CA GLY A 759 -29.48 0.73 -14.44
C GLY A 759 -29.58 -0.20 -13.24
N GLN A 760 -30.12 -1.38 -13.48
CA GLN A 760 -30.18 -2.45 -12.50
C GLN A 760 -29.38 -3.65 -12.97
N ILE A 761 -28.71 -4.33 -12.05
CA ILE A 761 -27.92 -5.53 -12.34
C ILE A 761 -28.16 -6.62 -11.31
N ARG A 762 -28.06 -7.87 -11.74
CA ARG A 762 -27.97 -9.04 -10.86
C ARG A 762 -27.08 -10.11 -11.45
N GLU A 763 -26.66 -11.05 -10.61
CA GLU A 763 -26.02 -12.27 -11.08
C GLU A 763 -27.02 -13.18 -11.80
N GLY A 764 -26.53 -13.94 -12.78
CA GLY A 764 -27.31 -14.93 -13.52
C GLY A 764 -28.44 -14.37 -14.39
N PRO A 765 -29.20 -15.26 -15.06
CA PRO A 765 -30.29 -14.88 -15.97
C PRO A 765 -31.58 -14.48 -15.23
N THR A 766 -32.37 -13.52 -15.76
CA THR A 766 -33.64 -13.00 -15.17
C THR A 766 -34.67 -14.07 -14.77
N GLN A 767 -34.73 -15.20 -15.48
CA GLN A 767 -35.58 -16.33 -15.11
C GLN A 767 -34.72 -17.45 -14.50
N ALA A 768 -35.08 -17.93 -13.31
CA ALA A 768 -34.48 -19.11 -12.74
C ALA A 768 -34.76 -20.30 -13.67
N ILE A 769 -33.72 -21.03 -14.07
CA ILE A 769 -33.88 -22.40 -14.57
C ILE A 769 -34.49 -23.17 -13.38
N PRO A 770 -35.68 -23.78 -13.48
CA PRO A 770 -36.30 -24.43 -12.33
C PRO A 770 -35.36 -25.48 -11.74
N ASN A 771 -34.93 -25.28 -10.49
CA ASN A 771 -34.15 -26.26 -9.73
C ASN A 771 -35.02 -27.49 -9.52
N GLY A 772 -34.74 -28.57 -10.25
CA GLY A 772 -35.45 -29.85 -10.09
C GLY A 772 -35.60 -30.71 -11.35
N LEU A 773 -35.07 -30.34 -12.51
CA LEU A 773 -35.12 -31.18 -13.70
C LEU A 773 -33.72 -31.71 -14.07
N THR A 774 -33.59 -33.03 -13.95
CA THR A 774 -32.46 -33.83 -14.41
C THR A 774 -32.12 -33.58 -15.88
N THR A 775 -30.87 -33.89 -16.22
CA THR A 775 -30.07 -33.66 -17.43
C THR A 775 -30.73 -33.97 -18.80
N TYR A 776 -32.01 -34.35 -18.86
CA TYR A 776 -32.72 -34.75 -20.08
C TYR A 776 -33.62 -33.67 -20.71
N LYS A 777 -33.80 -32.50 -20.08
CA LYS A 777 -34.56 -31.36 -20.65
C LYS A 777 -33.83 -30.00 -20.63
N ARG A 778 -32.49 -30.00 -20.72
CA ARG A 778 -31.73 -28.78 -21.10
C ARG A 778 -32.04 -28.28 -22.52
N ASN A 779 -32.67 -29.11 -23.36
CA ASN A 779 -32.99 -28.83 -24.77
C ASN A 779 -34.23 -27.92 -25.01
N LEU A 780 -34.78 -27.25 -23.99
CA LEU A 780 -35.93 -26.33 -24.19
C LEU A 780 -35.55 -24.84 -24.09
N ILE A 781 -34.33 -24.50 -23.68
CA ILE A 781 -33.80 -23.13 -23.68
C ILE A 781 -32.53 -22.99 -24.55
N SER A 782 -31.92 -24.10 -24.98
CA SER A 782 -30.97 -24.04 -26.07
C SER A 782 -31.74 -23.81 -27.38
N CYS A 783 -31.64 -22.61 -27.93
CA CYS A 783 -31.91 -22.41 -29.35
C CYS A 783 -30.83 -23.15 -30.14
N LYS A 784 -30.95 -24.48 -30.26
CA LYS A 784 -30.18 -25.33 -31.21
C LYS A 784 -30.65 -25.09 -32.65
N PHE A 785 -30.74 -23.83 -33.06
CA PHE A 785 -30.90 -23.49 -34.47
C PHE A 785 -29.64 -22.76 -34.88
N PRO A 786 -28.84 -23.30 -35.82
CA PRO A 786 -27.70 -22.57 -36.35
C PRO A 786 -28.19 -21.22 -36.86
N ILE A 787 -27.46 -20.15 -36.55
CA ILE A 787 -27.75 -18.84 -37.13
C ILE A 787 -27.28 -18.92 -38.59
N GLU A 788 -28.22 -19.23 -39.49
CA GLU A 788 -27.92 -19.38 -40.91
C GLU A 788 -27.71 -18.03 -41.61
N PRO A 789 -26.82 -17.97 -42.62
CA PRO A 789 -26.66 -16.79 -43.45
C PRO A 789 -27.95 -16.39 -44.16
N LEU A 790 -28.22 -15.08 -44.20
CA LEU A 790 -29.38 -14.50 -44.88
C LEU A 790 -29.08 -14.18 -46.37
N PRO A 791 -30.10 -14.02 -47.23
CA PRO A 791 -29.88 -13.96 -48.69
C PRO A 791 -29.02 -12.79 -49.19
N ARG A 792 -28.95 -11.67 -48.48
CA ARG A 792 -28.12 -10.52 -48.87
C ARG A 792 -26.80 -10.54 -48.12
N VAL A 793 -25.71 -10.84 -48.82
CA VAL A 793 -24.34 -10.72 -48.27
C VAL A 793 -23.94 -9.24 -48.20
N VAL A 794 -23.41 -8.82 -47.04
CA VAL A 794 -22.93 -7.46 -46.79
C VAL A 794 -21.42 -7.51 -46.58
N ARG A 795 -20.66 -6.76 -47.39
CA ARG A 795 -19.20 -6.66 -47.21
C ARG A 795 -18.87 -5.80 -45.99
N SER A 796 -18.15 -6.37 -45.03
CA SER A 796 -17.74 -5.71 -43.79
C SER A 796 -17.01 -4.38 -44.02
N SER A 797 -16.04 -4.33 -44.95
CA SER A 797 -15.30 -3.09 -45.27
C SER A 797 -16.21 -1.96 -45.76
N ARG A 798 -17.17 -2.28 -46.64
CA ARG A 798 -18.15 -1.31 -47.16
C ARG A 798 -19.11 -0.84 -46.07
N TRP A 799 -19.44 -1.72 -45.13
CA TRP A 799 -20.30 -1.39 -44.00
C TRP A 799 -19.62 -0.39 -43.05
N HIS A 800 -18.40 -0.69 -42.61
CA HIS A 800 -17.62 0.20 -41.75
C HIS A 800 -17.30 1.54 -42.45
N GLN A 801 -17.06 1.54 -43.76
CA GLN A 801 -16.90 2.79 -44.51
C GLN A 801 -18.16 3.67 -44.46
N ALA A 802 -19.35 3.11 -44.67
CA ALA A 802 -20.59 3.86 -44.58
C ALA A 802 -20.85 4.38 -43.16
N MET A 803 -20.51 3.60 -42.13
CA MET A 803 -20.56 4.04 -40.73
C MET A 803 -19.61 5.22 -40.46
N LYS A 804 -18.40 5.17 -41.04
CA LYS A 804 -17.41 6.25 -40.94
C LYS A 804 -17.91 7.55 -41.58
N GLU A 805 -18.60 7.46 -42.71
CA GLU A 805 -19.17 8.60 -43.44
C GLU A 805 -20.29 9.30 -42.65
N ILE A 806 -21.10 8.57 -41.89
CA ILE A 806 -22.14 9.17 -41.02
C ILE A 806 -21.61 9.63 -39.65
N GLY A 807 -20.33 9.41 -39.36
CA GLY A 807 -19.67 9.85 -38.13
C GLY A 807 -19.33 8.77 -37.10
N LEU A 808 -19.64 7.49 -37.32
CA LEU A 808 -19.16 6.39 -36.47
C LEU A 808 -17.81 5.88 -37.00
N ARG A 809 -16.72 6.46 -36.50
CA ARG A 809 -15.35 6.21 -37.00
C ARG A 809 -14.63 5.14 -36.19
N TYR A 810 -15.23 3.95 -36.12
CA TYR A 810 -14.65 2.81 -35.39
C TYR A 810 -13.26 2.43 -35.91
N GLY A 811 -12.33 2.23 -34.99
CA GLY A 811 -11.00 1.69 -35.25
C GLY A 811 -10.99 0.15 -35.24
N PRO A 812 -9.80 -0.47 -35.31
CA PRO A 812 -9.65 -1.93 -35.41
C PRO A 812 -10.38 -2.73 -34.33
N ALA A 813 -10.32 -2.30 -33.05
CA ALA A 813 -10.94 -3.03 -31.94
C ALA A 813 -12.46 -3.18 -32.08
N PHE A 814 -13.13 -2.22 -32.71
CA PHE A 814 -14.59 -2.17 -32.89
C PHE A 814 -15.05 -2.59 -34.30
N SER A 815 -14.13 -3.05 -35.15
CA SER A 815 -14.40 -3.46 -36.53
C SER A 815 -14.52 -4.99 -36.69
N GLY A 816 -14.81 -5.72 -35.60
CA GLY A 816 -14.78 -7.18 -35.52
C GLY A 816 -15.92 -7.93 -36.22
N LEU A 817 -16.80 -7.21 -36.93
CA LEU A 817 -17.98 -7.79 -37.58
C LEU A 817 -17.64 -8.40 -38.95
N LYS A 818 -17.80 -9.72 -39.08
CA LYS A 818 -17.49 -10.55 -40.27
C LYS A 818 -18.70 -11.36 -40.72
N ASP A 819 -18.62 -11.97 -41.90
CA ASP A 819 -19.65 -12.85 -42.49
C ASP A 819 -21.07 -12.30 -42.42
N ILE A 820 -21.20 -11.00 -42.71
CA ILE A 820 -22.45 -10.27 -42.51
C ILE A 820 -23.45 -10.65 -43.60
N SER A 821 -24.66 -10.96 -43.19
CA SER A 821 -25.79 -11.18 -44.09
C SER A 821 -27.07 -10.57 -43.54
N ALA A 822 -27.97 -10.11 -44.42
CA ALA A 822 -29.20 -9.41 -44.06
C ALA A 822 -30.43 -9.95 -44.80
N GLY A 823 -31.59 -9.78 -44.17
CA GLY A 823 -32.89 -10.07 -44.76
C GLY A 823 -33.23 -9.10 -45.88
N VAL A 824 -33.87 -9.61 -46.94
CA VAL A 824 -34.31 -8.77 -48.08
C VAL A 824 -35.69 -8.16 -47.81
N LYS A 825 -36.57 -8.93 -47.14
CA LYS A 825 -37.94 -8.54 -46.78
C LYS A 825 -38.02 -8.07 -45.33
N ASP A 826 -37.43 -8.83 -44.42
CA ASP A 826 -37.45 -8.57 -42.99
C ASP A 826 -36.23 -7.76 -42.54
N GLN A 827 -36.38 -6.98 -41.47
CA GLN A 827 -35.29 -6.20 -40.86
C GLN A 827 -34.47 -7.07 -39.90
N THR A 828 -33.81 -8.08 -40.48
CA THR A 828 -32.99 -9.06 -39.76
C THR A 828 -31.57 -9.06 -40.31
N ALA A 829 -30.59 -9.28 -39.43
CA ALA A 829 -29.18 -9.42 -39.81
C ALA A 829 -28.50 -10.51 -38.99
N VAL A 830 -27.49 -11.12 -39.60
CA VAL A 830 -26.62 -12.15 -39.02
C VAL A 830 -25.18 -11.75 -39.28
N GLY A 831 -24.29 -12.01 -38.33
CA GLY A 831 -22.86 -11.85 -38.52
C GLY A 831 -22.04 -12.64 -37.51
N THR A 832 -20.79 -12.93 -37.87
CA THR A 832 -19.78 -13.50 -36.98
C THR A 832 -18.99 -12.36 -36.35
N ILE A 833 -18.85 -12.36 -35.04
CA ILE A 833 -18.08 -11.37 -34.28
C ILE A 833 -16.81 -12.04 -33.80
N SER A 834 -15.68 -11.60 -34.34
CA SER A 834 -14.35 -12.03 -33.92
C SER A 834 -13.61 -10.82 -33.37
N SER A 835 -13.16 -10.89 -32.12
CA SER A 835 -12.28 -9.88 -31.53
C SER A 835 -10.88 -10.46 -31.41
N GLU A 836 -9.88 -9.80 -32.00
CA GLU A 836 -8.46 -10.18 -31.84
C GLU A 836 -7.96 -9.97 -30.39
N ILE A 837 -8.68 -9.15 -29.62
CA ILE A 837 -8.42 -8.81 -28.21
C ILE A 837 -9.01 -9.85 -27.26
N ALA A 838 -10.00 -10.65 -27.70
CA ALA A 838 -10.63 -11.70 -26.90
C ALA A 838 -9.78 -12.98 -26.89
N GLN A 839 -8.64 -12.95 -26.21
CA GLN A 839 -7.79 -14.13 -25.97
C GLN A 839 -7.97 -14.68 -24.54
N ALA A 840 -7.52 -15.92 -24.32
CA ALA A 840 -7.50 -16.57 -23.01
C ALA A 840 -6.78 -15.69 -21.98
N GLY A 841 -7.51 -15.24 -20.94
CA GLY A 841 -6.98 -14.36 -19.88
C GLY A 841 -7.62 -12.97 -19.79
N SER A 842 -8.56 -12.62 -20.68
CA SER A 842 -9.30 -11.35 -20.58
C SER A 842 -10.04 -11.21 -19.22
N PRO A 843 -9.94 -10.05 -18.52
CA PRO A 843 -10.60 -9.86 -17.22
C PRO A 843 -12.13 -9.79 -17.35
N TYR A 844 -12.64 -9.55 -18.55
CA TYR A 844 -14.07 -9.42 -18.84
C TYR A 844 -14.77 -10.79 -18.95
N GLN A 845 -16.06 -10.83 -18.63
CA GLN A 845 -16.92 -11.95 -19.06
C GLN A 845 -17.07 -11.91 -20.58
N LEU A 846 -17.45 -10.76 -21.13
CA LEU A 846 -17.45 -10.50 -22.56
C LEU A 846 -16.84 -9.12 -22.80
N HIS A 847 -15.85 -9.04 -23.70
CA HIS A 847 -15.14 -7.79 -23.95
C HIS A 847 -16.10 -6.69 -24.43
N PRO A 848 -15.97 -5.43 -23.97
CA PRO A 848 -16.84 -4.33 -24.39
C PRO A 848 -16.97 -4.16 -25.90
N ALA A 849 -15.86 -4.30 -26.65
CA ALA A 849 -15.89 -4.23 -28.11
C ALA A 849 -16.74 -5.34 -28.76
N THR A 850 -16.77 -6.54 -28.18
CA THR A 850 -17.62 -7.65 -28.65
C THR A 850 -19.10 -7.35 -28.40
N ILE A 851 -19.42 -6.83 -27.21
CA ILE A 851 -20.79 -6.40 -26.86
C ILE A 851 -21.23 -5.29 -27.82
N ASP A 852 -20.38 -4.27 -28.05
CA ASP A 852 -20.69 -3.14 -28.93
C ASP A 852 -20.90 -3.59 -30.39
N THR A 853 -20.06 -4.51 -30.88
CA THR A 853 -20.22 -5.07 -32.23
C THR A 853 -21.56 -5.81 -32.39
N CYS A 854 -22.07 -6.47 -31.34
CA CYS A 854 -23.44 -7.01 -31.34
C CYS A 854 -24.49 -5.89 -31.49
N LEU A 855 -24.28 -4.73 -30.86
CA LEU A 855 -25.17 -3.58 -30.99
C LEU A 855 -25.13 -3.00 -32.41
N GLN A 856 -23.95 -2.92 -33.02
CA GLN A 856 -23.77 -2.43 -34.39
C GLN A 856 -24.54 -3.26 -35.43
N LEU A 857 -24.75 -4.57 -35.17
CA LEU A 857 -25.53 -5.45 -36.05
C LEU A 857 -27.00 -5.01 -36.17
N LEU A 858 -27.56 -4.29 -35.19
CA LEU A 858 -28.92 -3.74 -35.30
C LEU A 858 -29.03 -2.70 -36.42
N SER A 859 -27.98 -1.93 -36.68
CA SER A 859 -27.97 -0.98 -37.79
C SER A 859 -27.96 -1.70 -39.15
N VAL A 860 -27.30 -2.86 -39.23
CA VAL A 860 -27.38 -3.74 -40.42
C VAL A 860 -28.81 -4.25 -40.59
N ALA A 861 -29.44 -4.71 -39.51
CA ALA A 861 -30.81 -5.22 -39.54
C ALA A 861 -31.82 -4.13 -39.95
N ALA A 862 -31.72 -2.93 -39.36
CA ALA A 862 -32.62 -1.81 -39.63
C ALA A 862 -32.58 -1.34 -41.09
N SER A 863 -31.38 -1.32 -41.67
CA SER A 863 -31.11 -0.94 -43.07
C SER A 863 -31.32 -2.07 -44.08
N ARG A 864 -31.64 -3.29 -43.63
CA ARG A 864 -31.67 -4.52 -44.44
C ARG A 864 -30.35 -4.78 -45.18
N GLY A 865 -29.23 -4.42 -44.56
CA GLY A 865 -27.89 -4.58 -45.15
C GLY A 865 -27.59 -3.66 -46.33
N ILE A 866 -28.30 -2.53 -46.46
CA ILE A 866 -28.06 -1.52 -47.49
C ILE A 866 -27.38 -0.30 -46.82
N PRO A 867 -26.04 -0.14 -46.93
CA PRO A 867 -25.33 0.89 -46.17
C PRO A 867 -25.86 2.32 -46.41
N ARG A 868 -26.20 2.63 -47.65
CA ARG A 868 -26.73 3.95 -48.06
C ARG A 868 -28.12 4.31 -47.50
N SER A 869 -28.85 3.38 -46.88
CA SER A 869 -30.14 3.69 -46.27
C SER A 869 -30.02 4.25 -44.85
N ILE A 870 -28.80 4.23 -44.27
CA ILE A 870 -28.50 4.88 -43.00
C ILE A 870 -28.14 6.32 -43.29
N GLY A 871 -29.09 7.23 -43.06
CA GLY A 871 -28.92 8.67 -43.27
C GLY A 871 -28.64 9.47 -42.00
N GLN A 872 -28.62 8.83 -40.81
CA GLN A 872 -28.49 9.54 -39.54
C GLN A 872 -27.67 8.74 -38.52
N LEU A 873 -26.77 9.44 -37.85
CA LEU A 873 -25.98 8.94 -36.73
C LEU A 873 -26.88 8.63 -35.52
N CYS A 874 -26.86 7.39 -35.04
CA CYS A 874 -27.61 6.96 -33.86
C CYS A 874 -26.67 6.37 -32.80
N VAL A 875 -26.93 6.67 -31.52
CA VAL A 875 -26.17 6.16 -30.38
C VAL A 875 -27.07 5.45 -29.36
N PRO A 876 -26.58 4.46 -28.60
CA PRO A 876 -27.35 3.80 -27.55
C PRO A 876 -27.80 4.76 -26.44
N THR A 877 -29.11 4.81 -26.16
CA THR A 877 -29.67 5.63 -25.06
C THR A 877 -30.41 4.81 -24.01
N TYR A 878 -30.97 3.66 -24.40
CA TYR A 878 -31.73 2.80 -23.50
C TYR A 878 -31.59 1.31 -23.84
N ILE A 879 -31.47 0.46 -22.83
CA ILE A 879 -31.54 -1.00 -22.95
C ILE A 879 -32.56 -1.53 -21.94
N GLU A 880 -33.57 -2.26 -22.40
CA GLU A 880 -34.56 -2.87 -21.52
C GLU A 880 -33.95 -3.99 -20.67
N GLU A 881 -33.29 -4.95 -21.30
CA GLU A 881 -32.62 -6.07 -20.64
C GLU A 881 -31.46 -6.60 -21.51
N LEU A 882 -30.34 -6.96 -20.87
CA LEU A 882 -29.19 -7.58 -21.52
C LEU A 882 -28.57 -8.61 -20.58
N TYR A 883 -28.58 -9.87 -21.00
CA TYR A 883 -27.89 -10.99 -20.35
C TYR A 883 -26.54 -11.23 -21.02
N ILE A 884 -25.51 -11.44 -20.20
CA ILE A 884 -24.14 -11.73 -20.65
C ILE A 884 -23.58 -12.91 -19.85
N ARG A 885 -22.91 -13.82 -20.55
CA ARG A 885 -22.13 -14.94 -20.00
C ARG A 885 -20.73 -14.92 -20.59
N ARG A 886 -19.75 -15.38 -19.80
CA ARG A 886 -18.37 -15.50 -20.26
C ARG A 886 -18.22 -16.43 -21.47
N SER A 887 -17.47 -15.97 -22.48
CA SER A 887 -17.09 -16.80 -23.63
C SER A 887 -15.76 -16.36 -24.25
N PRO A 888 -14.79 -17.28 -24.43
CA PRO A 888 -13.51 -17.00 -25.08
C PRO A 888 -13.55 -17.19 -26.61
N TYR A 889 -14.67 -17.63 -27.18
CA TYR A 889 -14.77 -18.00 -28.60
C TYR A 889 -15.40 -16.90 -29.45
N ALA A 890 -15.24 -17.01 -30.77
CA ALA A 890 -15.97 -16.17 -31.71
C ALA A 890 -17.49 -16.37 -31.54
N VAL A 891 -18.23 -15.27 -31.65
CA VAL A 891 -19.66 -15.24 -31.35
C VAL A 891 -20.45 -15.05 -32.63
N GLN A 892 -21.42 -15.91 -32.91
CA GLN A 892 -22.39 -15.70 -33.98
C GLN A 892 -23.58 -14.92 -33.44
N ALA A 893 -23.92 -13.79 -34.06
CA ALA A 893 -25.00 -12.93 -33.62
C ALA A 893 -26.12 -12.84 -34.66
N LYS A 894 -27.35 -12.76 -34.18
CA LYS A 894 -28.57 -12.46 -34.94
C LYS A 894 -29.24 -11.25 -34.33
N ALA A 895 -29.53 -10.24 -35.14
CA ALA A 895 -30.25 -9.04 -34.73
C ALA A 895 -31.56 -8.89 -35.51
N VAL A 896 -32.58 -8.36 -34.83
CA VAL A 896 -33.85 -7.93 -35.43
C VAL A 896 -34.08 -6.50 -35.00
N ALA A 897 -34.32 -5.61 -35.95
CA ALA A 897 -34.47 -4.19 -35.66
C ALA A 897 -35.66 -3.59 -36.39
N SER A 898 -36.09 -2.42 -35.92
CA SER A 898 -37.13 -1.59 -36.50
C SER A 898 -36.70 -0.13 -36.45
N THR A 899 -37.10 0.65 -37.45
CA THR A 899 -36.77 2.08 -37.51
C THR A 899 -37.99 2.90 -37.09
N THR A 900 -37.78 3.85 -36.20
CA THR A 900 -38.81 4.78 -35.73
C THR A 900 -39.05 5.90 -36.76
N SER A 901 -40.19 6.59 -36.66
CA SER A 901 -40.53 7.72 -37.53
C SER A 901 -39.55 8.90 -37.45
N LYS A 902 -38.76 8.98 -36.38
CA LYS A 902 -37.74 10.01 -36.16
C LYS A 902 -36.31 9.55 -36.47
N GLY A 903 -36.13 8.40 -37.12
CA GLY A 903 -34.81 7.90 -37.52
C GLY A 903 -34.07 7.05 -36.47
N GLY A 904 -34.55 6.98 -35.23
CA GLY A 904 -34.00 6.07 -34.21
C GLY A 904 -34.26 4.59 -34.51
N ILE A 905 -33.45 3.70 -33.95
CA ILE A 905 -33.50 2.25 -34.19
C ILE A 905 -33.86 1.52 -32.89
N ASN A 906 -34.84 0.62 -32.93
CA ASN A 906 -35.18 -0.25 -31.82
C ASN A 906 -35.00 -1.71 -32.21
N GLY A 907 -34.42 -2.54 -31.35
CA GLY A 907 -34.32 -3.96 -31.67
C GLY A 907 -33.74 -4.85 -30.59
N ASP A 908 -33.69 -6.13 -30.95
CA ASP A 908 -33.23 -7.24 -30.12
C ASP A 908 -32.06 -7.93 -30.82
N ALA A 909 -31.17 -8.52 -30.03
CA ALA A 909 -30.09 -9.34 -30.56
C ALA A 909 -29.81 -10.57 -29.68
N THR A 910 -29.49 -11.68 -30.31
CA THR A 910 -29.07 -12.91 -29.64
C THR A 910 -27.74 -13.35 -30.21
N ALA A 911 -26.78 -13.66 -29.35
CA ALA A 911 -25.45 -14.09 -29.73
C ALA A 911 -25.11 -15.43 -29.09
N LEU A 912 -24.57 -16.34 -29.89
CA LEU A 912 -24.24 -17.72 -29.56
C LEU A 912 -22.73 -17.96 -29.71
N ALA A 913 -22.15 -18.72 -28.80
CA ALA A 913 -20.82 -19.31 -28.96
C ALA A 913 -20.92 -20.81 -28.66
N GLU A 914 -20.36 -21.66 -29.53
CA GLU A 914 -20.47 -23.13 -29.43
C GLU A 914 -21.91 -23.66 -29.23
N GLY A 915 -22.92 -22.94 -29.74
CA GLY A 915 -24.33 -23.31 -29.62
C GLY A 915 -25.02 -22.88 -28.31
N GLU A 916 -24.31 -22.21 -27.40
CA GLU A 916 -24.86 -21.68 -26.15
C GLU A 916 -25.05 -20.15 -26.23
N ILE A 917 -26.07 -19.62 -25.53
CA ILE A 917 -26.34 -18.18 -25.49
C ILE A 917 -25.30 -17.51 -24.59
N VAL A 918 -24.52 -16.61 -25.19
CA VAL A 918 -23.50 -15.79 -24.49
C VAL A 918 -23.93 -14.35 -24.32
N LEU A 919 -24.84 -13.87 -25.19
CA LEU A 919 -25.45 -12.55 -25.09
C LEU A 919 -26.91 -12.61 -25.54
N ARG A 920 -27.81 -12.03 -24.76
CA ARG A 920 -29.21 -11.81 -25.16
C ARG A 920 -29.61 -10.39 -24.82
N LEU A 921 -29.87 -9.60 -25.85
CA LEU A 921 -30.27 -8.21 -25.80
C LEU A 921 -31.74 -8.08 -26.16
N LYS A 922 -32.50 -7.41 -25.30
CA LYS A 922 -33.91 -7.07 -25.50
C LYS A 922 -34.09 -5.56 -25.41
N GLY A 923 -34.79 -4.99 -26.40
CA GLY A 923 -35.27 -3.62 -26.37
C GLY A 923 -34.16 -2.57 -26.34
N LEU A 924 -33.09 -2.72 -27.14
CA LEU A 924 -32.12 -1.65 -27.37
C LEU A 924 -32.79 -0.51 -28.12
N ARG A 925 -32.57 0.72 -27.68
CA ARG A 925 -32.94 1.94 -28.40
C ARG A 925 -31.70 2.74 -28.76
N LEU A 926 -31.49 2.94 -30.05
CA LEU A 926 -30.52 3.86 -30.61
C LEU A 926 -31.25 5.14 -30.98
N SER A 927 -30.87 6.26 -30.38
CA SER A 927 -31.46 7.56 -30.66
C SER A 927 -30.58 8.38 -31.60
N PRO A 928 -31.17 9.15 -32.52
CA PRO A 928 -30.41 10.05 -33.37
C PRO A 928 -29.74 11.14 -32.52
N LEU A 929 -28.52 11.54 -32.89
CA LEU A 929 -27.81 12.64 -32.23
C LEU A 929 -28.28 13.99 -32.82
N ASP A 930 -28.76 14.91 -31.96
CA ASP A 930 -29.22 16.24 -32.37
C ASP A 930 -28.04 17.06 -32.96
N GLY A 931 -28.16 17.46 -34.23
CA GLY A 931 -27.10 18.15 -34.99
C GLY A 931 -26.87 17.59 -36.40
N ALA A 932 -27.36 16.39 -36.70
CA ALA A 932 -27.56 15.95 -38.07
C ALA A 932 -28.88 16.53 -38.56
N ASP A 933 -28.84 17.51 -39.48
CA ASP A 933 -30.01 18.06 -40.14
C ASP A 933 -30.95 16.93 -40.57
N ALA A 934 -32.09 16.82 -39.89
CA ALA A 934 -33.19 15.95 -40.31
C ALA A 934 -33.88 16.57 -41.54
N ALA A 935 -33.12 16.92 -42.57
CA ALA A 935 -33.65 17.09 -43.89
C ALA A 935 -34.19 15.72 -44.30
N LYS A 936 -35.47 15.65 -44.68
CA LYS A 936 -36.06 14.50 -45.34
C LYS A 936 -35.24 14.19 -46.60
N HIS A 937 -34.20 13.39 -46.48
CA HIS A 937 -33.46 12.88 -47.62
C HIS A 937 -34.34 11.84 -48.32
N LEU A 938 -35.24 12.33 -49.17
CA LEU A 938 -35.57 11.61 -50.41
C LEU A 938 -34.22 11.24 -51.03
N ASN A 939 -33.99 9.94 -51.25
CA ASN A 939 -32.78 9.48 -51.91
C ASN A 939 -32.72 10.17 -53.30
N PRO A 940 -31.77 11.10 -53.53
CA PRO A 940 -31.76 11.95 -54.71
C PRO A 940 -31.51 11.17 -56.00
N HIS A 941 -31.19 9.87 -55.89
CA HIS A 941 -30.93 8.96 -57.01
C HIS A 941 -32.09 7.99 -57.30
N THR A 942 -33.31 8.25 -56.78
CA THR A 942 -34.46 7.34 -56.99
C THR A 942 -34.98 7.40 -58.43
N ALA A 943 -34.92 8.57 -59.06
CA ALA A 943 -35.26 8.82 -60.47
C ALA A 943 -34.53 10.09 -60.95
N ALA A 944 -34.34 10.23 -62.26
CA ALA A 944 -33.79 11.44 -62.89
C ALA A 944 -34.76 11.93 -63.98
N GLU A 945 -34.91 13.24 -64.10
CA GLU A 945 -35.68 13.92 -65.14
C GLU A 945 -34.70 14.70 -66.04
N LEU A 946 -34.81 14.52 -67.36
CA LEU A 946 -33.95 15.21 -68.32
C LEU A 946 -34.61 16.54 -68.71
N ASP A 947 -34.01 17.66 -68.27
CA ASP A 947 -34.40 19.01 -68.66
C ASP A 947 -33.46 19.52 -69.77
N TRP A 948 -34.02 20.04 -70.87
CA TRP A 948 -33.25 20.55 -72.01
C TRP A 948 -33.51 22.04 -72.17
N LYS A 949 -32.44 22.86 -72.14
CA LYS A 949 -32.51 24.29 -72.46
C LYS A 949 -31.56 24.66 -73.61
N PRO A 950 -31.82 25.76 -74.33
CA PRO A 950 -30.90 26.22 -75.37
C PRO A 950 -29.57 26.67 -74.75
N ASP A 951 -28.47 26.42 -75.47
CA ASP A 951 -27.13 26.79 -75.01
C ASP A 951 -26.97 28.32 -74.95
N ILE A 952 -26.30 28.82 -73.91
CA ILE A 952 -26.13 30.25 -73.68
C ILE A 952 -25.27 30.93 -74.76
N ASP A 953 -24.29 30.23 -75.32
CA ASP A 953 -23.42 30.78 -76.38
C ASP A 953 -24.18 30.95 -77.71
N SER A 954 -25.37 30.34 -77.81
CA SER A 954 -26.25 30.40 -78.99
C SER A 954 -27.34 31.47 -78.89
N ILE A 955 -27.38 32.28 -77.81
CA ILE A 955 -28.41 33.29 -77.57
C ILE A 955 -27.76 34.68 -77.42
N ASP A 956 -28.41 35.72 -77.95
CA ASP A 956 -28.01 37.10 -77.68
C ASP A 956 -28.22 37.46 -76.20
N LEU A 957 -27.11 37.60 -75.46
CA LEU A 957 -27.10 37.97 -74.04
C LEU A 957 -27.87 39.26 -73.74
N LYS A 958 -27.94 40.22 -74.69
CA LYS A 958 -28.69 41.47 -74.50
C LYS A 958 -30.20 41.24 -74.44
N GLY A 959 -30.70 40.18 -75.07
CA GLY A 959 -32.13 39.80 -75.04
C GLY A 959 -32.57 39.11 -73.75
N LEU A 960 -31.62 38.55 -72.98
CA LEU A 960 -31.87 37.81 -71.75
C LEU A 960 -32.03 38.72 -70.51
N VAL A 961 -31.52 39.95 -70.58
CA VAL A 961 -31.66 40.96 -69.54
C VAL A 961 -32.85 41.86 -69.87
N LYS A 962 -34.00 41.62 -69.22
CA LYS A 962 -35.26 42.32 -69.55
C LYS A 962 -35.52 43.48 -68.57
N PRO A 963 -35.90 44.68 -69.05
CA PRO A 963 -36.34 45.76 -68.17
C PRO A 963 -37.69 45.39 -67.52
N ARG A 964 -37.86 45.76 -66.24
CA ARG A 964 -39.11 45.51 -65.52
C ARG A 964 -40.25 46.37 -66.11
N LYS A 965 -41.30 45.72 -66.61
CA LYS A 965 -42.47 46.39 -67.24
C LYS A 965 -43.44 46.92 -66.17
N GLY A 966 -44.23 47.95 -66.49
CA GLY A 966 -45.35 48.43 -65.64
C GLY A 966 -45.00 49.49 -64.59
N LEU A 967 -43.76 50.01 -64.55
CA LEU A 967 -43.33 50.95 -63.50
C LEU A 967 -43.78 52.41 -63.70
N LYS A 968 -44.29 52.77 -64.89
CA LYS A 968 -44.57 54.18 -65.27
C LYS A 968 -45.56 54.86 -64.31
N GLU A 969 -46.68 54.20 -64.00
CA GLU A 969 -47.71 54.76 -63.10
C GLU A 969 -47.22 54.89 -61.66
N LEU A 970 -46.42 53.93 -61.20
CA LEU A 970 -45.80 53.96 -59.87
C LEU A 970 -44.80 55.11 -59.74
N TYR A 971 -44.01 55.37 -60.78
CA TYR A 971 -43.08 56.51 -60.81
C TYR A 971 -43.82 57.84 -60.81
N LEU A 972 -44.93 57.99 -61.55
CA LEU A 972 -45.74 59.22 -61.52
C LEU A 972 -46.27 59.52 -60.10
N LEU A 973 -46.77 58.49 -59.40
CA LEU A 973 -47.25 58.59 -58.02
C LEU A 973 -46.12 58.91 -57.01
N LEU A 974 -44.99 58.21 -57.11
CA LEU A 974 -43.81 58.47 -56.27
C LEU A 974 -43.25 59.88 -56.49
N GLU A 975 -43.22 60.32 -57.74
CA GLU A 975 -42.71 61.64 -58.10
C GLU A 975 -43.63 62.74 -57.56
N LYS A 976 -44.95 62.56 -57.66
CA LYS A 976 -45.94 63.46 -57.05
C LYS A 976 -45.76 63.56 -55.53
N LEU A 977 -45.60 62.41 -54.85
CA LEU A 977 -45.33 62.37 -53.41
C LEU A 977 -44.01 63.08 -53.07
N THR A 978 -42.96 62.84 -53.85
CA THR A 978 -41.65 63.45 -53.67
C THR A 978 -41.73 64.97 -53.79
N LEU A 979 -42.39 65.48 -54.84
CA LEU A 979 -42.52 66.90 -55.08
C LEU A 979 -43.31 67.60 -53.96
N LEU A 980 -44.41 66.99 -53.49
CA LEU A 980 -45.18 67.49 -52.33
C LEU A 980 -44.29 67.61 -51.07
N CYS A 981 -43.51 66.57 -50.78
CA CYS A 981 -42.57 66.56 -49.67
C CYS A 981 -41.46 67.61 -49.84
N VAL A 982 -40.93 67.78 -51.06
CA VAL A 982 -39.86 68.75 -51.37
C VAL A 982 -40.34 70.19 -51.19
N ILE A 983 -41.55 70.54 -51.65
CA ILE A 983 -42.13 71.88 -51.48
C ILE A 983 -42.29 72.23 -49.99
N GLU A 984 -42.85 71.30 -49.21
CA GLU A 984 -42.99 71.49 -47.76
C GLU A 984 -41.63 71.50 -47.04
N THR A 985 -40.66 70.69 -47.50
CA THR A 985 -39.30 70.69 -46.95
C THR A 985 -38.60 72.02 -47.19
N GLN A 986 -38.74 72.63 -48.36
CA GLN A 986 -38.18 73.95 -48.64
C GLN A 986 -38.69 74.99 -47.62
N GLN A 987 -39.99 74.99 -47.34
CA GLN A 987 -40.58 75.87 -46.33
C GLN A 987 -40.00 75.60 -44.95
N LYS A 988 -39.94 74.33 -44.51
CA LYS A 988 -39.34 73.93 -43.24
C LYS A 988 -37.86 74.34 -43.10
N LEU A 989 -37.08 74.25 -44.18
CA LEU A 989 -35.64 74.50 -44.14
C LEU A 989 -35.26 75.98 -44.36
N SER A 990 -36.17 76.82 -44.83
CA SER A 990 -35.92 78.22 -45.24
C SER A 990 -35.27 79.11 -44.16
N SER A 991 -35.53 78.86 -42.87
CA SER A 991 -35.01 79.65 -41.74
C SER A 991 -33.85 78.98 -40.97
N ARG A 992 -33.32 77.84 -41.44
CA ARG A 992 -32.33 77.01 -40.71
C ARG A 992 -30.93 77.05 -41.33
N GLN A 993 -29.91 76.48 -40.67
CA GLN A 993 -28.53 76.37 -41.17
C GLN A 993 -28.13 74.89 -41.31
N PRO A 994 -27.45 74.46 -42.41
CA PRO A 994 -27.04 73.07 -42.59
C PRO A 994 -25.88 72.71 -41.66
N CYS A 995 -25.93 71.53 -41.03
CA CYS A 995 -24.83 71.06 -40.16
C CYS A 995 -23.59 70.56 -40.93
N SER A 996 -23.68 70.38 -42.25
CA SER A 996 -22.56 69.90 -43.09
C SER A 996 -22.63 70.39 -44.54
N SER A 997 -21.50 70.34 -45.24
CA SER A 997 -21.38 70.80 -46.64
C SER A 997 -22.21 69.98 -47.63
N HIS A 998 -22.46 68.69 -47.37
CA HIS A 998 -23.33 67.87 -48.22
C HIS A 998 -24.81 68.25 -48.07
N LEU A 999 -25.25 68.64 -46.87
CA LEU A 999 -26.63 69.09 -46.64
C LEU A 999 -26.89 70.49 -47.21
N ALA A 1000 -25.85 71.33 -47.33
CA ALA A 1000 -25.93 72.56 -48.11
C ALA A 1000 -26.27 72.28 -49.59
N LYS A 1001 -25.68 71.22 -50.18
CA LYS A 1001 -26.04 70.77 -51.54
C LYS A 1001 -27.47 70.22 -51.60
N TYR A 1002 -27.93 69.52 -50.56
CA TYR A 1002 -29.31 69.05 -50.47
C TYR A 1002 -30.31 70.21 -50.45
N ARG A 1003 -30.05 71.28 -49.68
CA ARG A 1003 -30.88 72.51 -49.72
C ARG A 1003 -30.93 73.10 -51.12
N ALA A 1004 -29.78 73.28 -51.77
CA ALA A 1004 -29.72 73.82 -53.12
C ALA A 1004 -30.50 72.94 -54.12
N TRP A 1005 -30.46 71.61 -53.95
CA TRP A 1005 -31.27 70.69 -54.76
C TRP A 1005 -32.77 70.83 -54.49
N VAL A 1006 -33.19 70.94 -53.22
CA VAL A 1006 -34.60 71.18 -52.85
C VAL A 1006 -35.12 72.48 -53.46
N GLU A 1007 -34.37 73.58 -53.32
CA GLU A 1007 -34.70 74.88 -53.93
C GLU A 1007 -34.78 74.79 -55.45
N PHE A 1008 -33.82 74.12 -56.08
CA PHE A 1008 -33.80 73.88 -57.51
C PHE A 1008 -35.04 73.09 -57.99
N GLN A 1009 -35.45 72.02 -57.28
CA GLN A 1009 -36.66 71.27 -57.65
C GLN A 1009 -37.94 72.11 -57.52
N VAL A 1010 -38.03 72.95 -56.48
CA VAL A 1010 -39.16 73.87 -56.32
C VAL A 1010 -39.18 74.92 -57.43
N ASP A 1011 -38.04 75.51 -57.78
CA ASP A 1011 -37.96 76.49 -58.88
C ASP A 1011 -38.25 75.85 -60.24
N ARG A 1012 -37.82 74.61 -60.46
CA ARG A 1012 -38.19 73.82 -61.63
C ARG A 1012 -39.70 73.60 -61.72
N ALA A 1013 -40.36 73.31 -60.60
CA ALA A 1013 -41.82 73.19 -60.54
C ALA A 1013 -42.52 74.53 -60.81
N LYS A 1014 -42.02 75.66 -60.29
CA LYS A 1014 -42.55 77.01 -60.59
C LYS A 1014 -42.49 77.32 -62.08
N GLN A 1015 -41.37 77.01 -62.72
CA GLN A 1015 -41.16 77.20 -64.15
C GLN A 1015 -42.04 76.28 -65.01
N GLY A 1016 -42.68 75.25 -64.44
CA GLY A 1016 -43.49 74.27 -65.17
C GLY A 1016 -42.64 73.20 -65.88
N ASN A 1017 -41.36 73.07 -65.53
CA ASN A 1017 -40.41 72.16 -66.17
C ASN A 1017 -40.38 70.77 -65.50
N TYR A 1018 -41.51 70.33 -64.93
CA TYR A 1018 -41.63 69.11 -64.14
C TYR A 1018 -42.48 68.05 -64.87
N VAL A 1019 -41.86 67.30 -65.80
CA VAL A 1019 -42.54 66.46 -66.80
C VAL A 1019 -43.42 65.34 -66.22
N LEU A 1020 -43.01 64.76 -65.08
CA LEU A 1020 -43.68 63.61 -64.47
C LEU A 1020 -44.84 63.99 -63.53
N VAL A 1021 -45.01 65.27 -63.21
CA VAL A 1021 -46.08 65.77 -62.33
C VAL A 1021 -46.75 66.96 -63.03
N PRO A 1022 -47.74 66.72 -63.90
CA PRO A 1022 -48.33 67.76 -64.74
C PRO A 1022 -49.07 68.85 -63.94
N ASP A 1023 -49.54 68.52 -62.73
CA ASP A 1023 -50.19 69.43 -61.78
C ASP A 1023 -49.21 70.14 -60.83
N ALA A 1024 -47.89 70.10 -61.09
CA ALA A 1024 -46.85 70.65 -60.21
C ALA A 1024 -47.06 72.13 -59.81
N ARG A 1025 -47.60 72.96 -60.72
CA ARG A 1025 -47.90 74.38 -60.42
C ARG A 1025 -49.10 74.52 -59.48
N ASP A 1026 -50.10 73.65 -59.60
CA ASP A 1026 -51.28 73.66 -58.73
C ASP A 1026 -50.89 73.26 -57.30
N LEU A 1027 -49.98 72.29 -57.16
CA LEU A 1027 -49.45 71.88 -55.85
C LEU A 1027 -48.70 72.99 -55.10
N LEU A 1028 -48.02 73.90 -55.83
CA LEU A 1028 -47.35 75.07 -55.24
C LEU A 1028 -48.33 76.12 -54.71
N SER A 1029 -49.54 76.21 -55.31
CA SER A 1029 -50.56 77.20 -54.93
C SER A 1029 -51.34 76.85 -53.67
N LEU A 1030 -51.28 75.59 -53.22
CA LEU A 1030 -51.93 75.13 -52.00
C LEU A 1030 -51.32 75.76 -50.74
N ASP A 1031 -52.05 75.75 -49.62
CA ASP A 1031 -51.47 76.07 -48.32
C ASP A 1031 -50.74 74.85 -47.72
N SER A 1032 -50.01 75.05 -46.62
CA SER A 1032 -49.24 73.96 -46.00
C SER A 1032 -50.14 72.84 -45.47
N GLN A 1033 -51.33 73.17 -44.98
CA GLN A 1033 -52.31 72.19 -44.51
C GLN A 1033 -52.84 71.32 -45.67
N GLY A 1034 -53.17 71.92 -46.81
CA GLY A 1034 -53.61 71.24 -48.02
C GLY A 1034 -52.53 70.32 -48.59
N ARG A 1035 -51.27 70.79 -48.65
CA ARG A 1035 -50.15 69.94 -49.10
C ARG A 1035 -49.90 68.75 -48.18
N ARG A 1036 -49.92 68.93 -46.85
CA ARG A 1036 -49.74 67.82 -45.90
C ARG A 1036 -50.87 66.78 -45.98
N THR A 1037 -52.10 67.23 -46.21
CA THR A 1037 -53.23 66.32 -46.47
C THR A 1037 -52.98 65.49 -47.73
N LEU A 1038 -52.53 66.13 -48.82
CA LEU A 1038 -52.17 65.41 -50.05
C LEU A 1038 -50.98 64.47 -49.86
N VAL A 1039 -49.95 64.85 -49.10
CA VAL A 1039 -48.84 63.93 -48.74
C VAL A 1039 -49.40 62.66 -48.09
N SER A 1040 -50.32 62.79 -47.13
CA SER A 1040 -50.92 61.64 -46.46
C SER A 1040 -51.76 60.77 -47.41
N VAL A 1041 -52.56 61.39 -48.29
CA VAL A 1041 -53.40 60.68 -49.26
C VAL A 1041 -52.55 59.97 -50.31
N THR A 1042 -51.62 60.67 -50.96
CA THR A 1042 -50.71 60.10 -51.96
C THR A 1042 -49.80 59.05 -51.33
N TYR A 1043 -49.35 59.23 -50.09
CA TYR A 1043 -48.62 58.18 -49.38
C TYR A 1043 -49.47 56.92 -49.17
N LYS A 1044 -50.74 57.04 -48.76
CA LYS A 1044 -51.65 55.87 -48.63
C LYS A 1044 -51.85 55.14 -49.95
N GLU A 1045 -51.88 55.86 -51.07
CA GLU A 1045 -51.93 55.26 -52.40
C GLU A 1045 -50.64 54.52 -52.74
N VAL A 1046 -49.47 55.17 -52.58
CA VAL A 1046 -48.16 54.55 -52.79
C VAL A 1046 -47.95 53.34 -51.88
N HIS A 1047 -48.41 53.41 -50.64
CA HIS A 1047 -48.27 52.33 -49.65
C HIS A 1047 -49.05 51.05 -50.02
N ARG A 1048 -50.09 51.17 -50.86
CA ARG A 1048 -50.85 50.02 -51.40
C ARG A 1048 -50.21 49.39 -52.64
N THR A 1049 -49.11 49.96 -53.13
CA THR A 1049 -48.41 49.49 -54.33
C THR A 1049 -47.07 48.84 -53.99
N GLU A 1050 -46.42 48.22 -54.98
CA GLU A 1050 -45.06 47.68 -54.82
C GLU A 1050 -44.04 48.77 -54.42
N ALA A 1051 -44.32 50.05 -54.71
CA ALA A 1051 -43.47 51.19 -54.37
C ALA A 1051 -43.54 51.64 -52.90
N HIS A 1052 -44.32 50.96 -52.06
CA HIS A 1052 -44.55 51.31 -50.65
C HIS A 1052 -43.27 51.62 -49.86
N ALA A 1053 -42.21 50.81 -50.03
CA ALA A 1053 -40.95 51.01 -49.32
C ALA A 1053 -40.27 52.33 -49.71
N VAL A 1054 -40.29 52.69 -50.99
CA VAL A 1054 -39.75 53.97 -51.48
C VAL A 1054 -40.60 55.13 -50.97
N GLY A 1055 -41.94 54.99 -51.01
CA GLY A 1055 -42.84 55.98 -50.43
C GLY A 1055 -42.61 56.20 -48.94
N THR A 1056 -42.39 55.13 -48.17
CA THR A 1056 -42.10 55.22 -46.72
C THR A 1056 -40.74 55.85 -46.46
N ALA A 1057 -39.73 55.59 -47.30
CA ALA A 1057 -38.44 56.25 -47.21
C ALA A 1057 -38.55 57.76 -47.47
N ILE A 1058 -39.26 58.16 -48.54
CA ILE A 1058 -39.54 59.57 -48.85
C ILE A 1058 -40.26 60.26 -47.69
N LEU A 1059 -41.29 59.62 -47.13
CA LEU A 1059 -42.05 60.18 -46.01
C LEU A 1059 -41.19 60.32 -44.75
N ARG A 1060 -40.38 59.31 -44.39
CA ARG A 1060 -39.48 59.37 -43.23
C ARG A 1060 -38.45 60.49 -43.36
N VAL A 1061 -37.83 60.63 -44.54
CA VAL A 1061 -36.88 61.71 -44.80
C VAL A 1061 -37.58 63.07 -44.72
N PHE A 1062 -38.81 63.18 -45.21
CA PHE A 1062 -39.62 64.39 -45.10
C PHE A 1062 -39.99 64.74 -43.64
N GLU A 1063 -40.45 63.77 -42.86
CA GLU A 1063 -40.88 63.94 -41.46
C GLU A 1063 -39.71 64.41 -40.60
N PHE A 1064 -38.54 63.76 -40.73
CA PHE A 1064 -37.32 64.06 -39.98
C PHE A 1064 -36.40 65.06 -40.68
N SER A 1065 -36.86 65.74 -41.74
CA SER A 1065 -36.03 66.62 -42.57
C SER A 1065 -35.32 67.71 -41.76
N GLU A 1066 -35.97 68.30 -40.76
CA GLU A 1066 -35.40 69.33 -39.90
C GLU A 1066 -34.29 68.78 -39.00
N ASP A 1067 -34.54 67.64 -38.35
CA ASP A 1067 -33.60 66.97 -37.45
C ASP A 1067 -32.38 66.41 -38.20
N ILE A 1068 -32.58 65.90 -39.42
CA ILE A 1068 -31.49 65.48 -40.31
C ILE A 1068 -30.65 66.70 -40.71
N PHE A 1069 -31.30 67.81 -41.07
CA PHE A 1069 -30.62 69.02 -41.54
C PHE A 1069 -29.75 69.68 -40.47
N GLU A 1070 -30.15 69.58 -39.21
CA GLU A 1070 -29.43 70.07 -38.04
C GLU A 1070 -28.46 69.03 -37.42
N GLY A 1071 -28.42 67.80 -37.96
CA GLY A 1071 -27.51 66.74 -37.51
C GLY A 1071 -27.95 66.00 -36.23
N ARG A 1072 -29.20 66.15 -35.80
CA ARG A 1072 -29.76 65.45 -34.63
C ARG A 1072 -30.11 63.99 -34.91
N VAL A 1073 -30.36 63.64 -36.17
CA VAL A 1073 -30.71 62.29 -36.63
C VAL A 1073 -29.79 61.86 -37.77
N ASP A 1074 -29.21 60.66 -37.65
CA ASP A 1074 -28.47 60.01 -38.73
C ASP A 1074 -29.45 59.45 -39.79
N PRO A 1075 -29.38 59.92 -41.05
CA PRO A 1075 -30.30 59.50 -42.11
C PRO A 1075 -30.14 58.02 -42.48
N LEU A 1076 -28.93 57.47 -42.40
CA LEU A 1076 -28.67 56.05 -42.69
C LEU A 1076 -29.28 55.17 -41.59
N LYS A 1077 -29.15 55.55 -40.32
CA LYS A 1077 -29.79 54.83 -39.21
C LYS A 1077 -31.32 54.83 -39.32
N LEU A 1078 -31.90 55.93 -39.80
CA LEU A 1078 -33.35 56.05 -40.03
C LEU A 1078 -33.85 55.11 -41.14
N LEU A 1079 -33.06 54.95 -42.21
CA LEU A 1079 -33.41 54.11 -43.35
C LEU A 1079 -33.07 52.63 -43.16
N LEU A 1080 -32.12 52.28 -42.28
CA LEU A 1080 -31.85 50.89 -41.90
C LEU A 1080 -32.96 50.30 -41.00
N LYS A 1081 -33.73 51.15 -40.31
CA LYS A 1081 -34.82 50.70 -39.43
C LYS A 1081 -35.90 49.93 -40.20
N ASP A 1082 -36.31 48.79 -39.67
CA ASP A 1082 -37.31 47.87 -40.25
C ASP A 1082 -36.92 47.34 -41.63
N ASN A 1083 -35.61 47.21 -41.91
CA ASN A 1083 -35.08 46.70 -43.17
C ASN A 1083 -35.57 47.51 -44.40
N LEU A 1084 -35.84 48.81 -44.21
CA LEU A 1084 -36.46 49.67 -45.22
C LEU A 1084 -35.54 49.91 -46.41
N LEU A 1085 -34.26 50.20 -46.16
CA LEU A 1085 -33.25 50.44 -47.21
C LEU A 1085 -33.11 49.26 -48.17
N THR A 1086 -33.09 48.02 -47.66
CA THR A 1086 -33.07 46.80 -48.47
C THR A 1086 -34.31 46.69 -49.37
N ARG A 1087 -35.50 46.99 -48.84
CA ARG A 1087 -36.74 46.97 -49.64
C ARG A 1087 -36.76 48.05 -50.71
N VAL A 1088 -36.13 49.20 -50.46
CA VAL A 1088 -35.90 50.24 -51.46
C VAL A 1088 -34.97 49.73 -52.56
N HIS A 1089 -33.83 49.12 -52.22
CA HIS A 1089 -32.90 48.56 -53.22
C HIS A 1089 -33.56 47.49 -54.10
N ASN A 1090 -34.37 46.59 -53.51
CA ASN A 1090 -35.13 45.58 -54.25
C ASN A 1090 -36.12 46.19 -55.26
N PHE A 1091 -36.74 47.32 -54.91
CA PHE A 1091 -37.66 48.02 -55.82
C PHE A 1091 -36.92 48.76 -56.93
N VAL A 1092 -35.78 49.38 -56.63
CA VAL A 1092 -34.99 50.20 -57.58
C VAL A 1092 -34.27 49.34 -58.62
N SER A 1093 -34.07 48.04 -58.38
CA SER A 1093 -33.49 47.13 -59.37
C SER A 1093 -34.33 47.09 -60.65
N ARG A 1094 -33.77 47.64 -61.74
CA ARG A 1094 -34.47 47.88 -63.02
C ARG A 1094 -34.53 46.66 -63.94
N TRP A 1095 -33.78 45.61 -63.62
CA TRP A 1095 -33.46 44.50 -64.53
C TRP A 1095 -33.85 43.15 -63.93
N ASN A 1096 -34.40 42.28 -64.76
CA ASN A 1096 -34.65 40.88 -64.43
C ASN A 1096 -33.53 40.01 -65.02
N LEU A 1097 -32.75 39.34 -64.16
CA LEU A 1097 -31.61 38.49 -64.53
C LEU A 1097 -31.96 36.99 -64.56
N LYS A 1098 -33.21 36.62 -64.28
CA LYS A 1098 -33.64 35.23 -64.10
C LYS A 1098 -33.31 34.34 -65.29
N GLU A 1099 -33.68 34.74 -66.50
CA GLU A 1099 -33.44 33.94 -67.71
C GLU A 1099 -31.93 33.74 -67.97
N LEU A 1100 -31.12 34.78 -67.72
CA LEU A 1100 -29.66 34.72 -67.85
C LEU A 1100 -29.05 33.76 -66.83
N LEU A 1101 -29.40 33.89 -65.54
CA LEU A 1101 -28.88 33.04 -64.47
C LEU A 1101 -29.33 31.58 -64.64
N GLN A 1102 -30.57 31.35 -65.07
CA GLN A 1102 -31.10 30.00 -65.30
C GLN A 1102 -30.49 29.28 -66.50
N LEU A 1103 -30.03 30.00 -67.52
CA LEU A 1103 -29.31 29.42 -68.65
C LEU A 1103 -27.83 29.21 -68.33
N LEU A 1104 -27.20 30.17 -67.66
CA LEU A 1104 -25.82 30.04 -67.16
C LEU A 1104 -25.68 28.83 -66.25
N CYS A 1105 -26.57 28.68 -65.27
CA CYS A 1105 -26.50 27.57 -64.31
C CYS A 1105 -26.91 26.23 -64.92
N HIS A 1106 -27.70 26.23 -66.00
CA HIS A 1106 -28.01 25.02 -66.75
C HIS A 1106 -26.83 24.56 -67.61
N SER A 1107 -26.14 25.48 -68.28
CA SER A 1107 -24.92 25.19 -69.06
C SER A 1107 -23.73 24.81 -68.16
N LYS A 1108 -23.59 25.48 -67.00
CA LYS A 1108 -22.55 25.22 -66.01
C LYS A 1108 -23.14 25.07 -64.60
N PRO A 1109 -23.57 23.86 -64.18
CA PRO A 1109 -24.21 23.64 -62.87
C PRO A 1109 -23.29 23.86 -61.65
N ASN A 1110 -21.98 23.99 -61.86
CA ASN A 1110 -20.96 24.21 -60.84
C ASN A 1110 -20.38 25.64 -60.88
N LEU A 1111 -21.20 26.64 -61.23
CA LEU A 1111 -20.78 28.05 -61.26
C LEU A 1111 -20.16 28.51 -59.94
N LYS A 1112 -19.00 29.16 -60.03
CA LYS A 1112 -18.41 29.97 -58.96
C LYS A 1112 -18.73 31.44 -59.19
N ILE A 1113 -19.47 32.03 -58.27
CA ILE A 1113 -20.02 33.38 -58.40
C ILE A 1113 -19.33 34.29 -57.38
N LEU A 1114 -18.93 35.48 -57.81
CA LEU A 1114 -18.40 36.55 -56.96
C LEU A 1114 -19.34 37.75 -57.02
N GLU A 1115 -19.97 38.12 -55.91
CA GLU A 1115 -20.75 39.35 -55.81
C GLU A 1115 -19.91 40.45 -55.17
N ILE A 1116 -19.78 41.59 -55.85
CA ILE A 1116 -19.02 42.76 -55.43
C ILE A 1116 -20.00 43.88 -55.00
N GLY A 1117 -19.77 44.41 -53.80
CA GLY A 1117 -20.57 45.50 -53.24
C GLY A 1117 -21.96 45.03 -52.80
N ALA A 1118 -22.02 43.82 -52.23
CA ALA A 1118 -23.28 43.15 -51.91
C ALA A 1118 -24.12 43.89 -50.85
N GLY A 1119 -23.52 44.72 -50.00
CA GLY A 1119 -24.21 45.64 -49.10
C GLY A 1119 -25.15 44.91 -48.14
N THR A 1120 -26.44 45.22 -48.22
CA THR A 1120 -27.50 44.56 -47.44
C THR A 1120 -27.97 43.21 -48.01
N GLY A 1121 -27.37 42.75 -49.12
CA GLY A 1121 -27.65 41.47 -49.77
C GLY A 1121 -28.90 41.48 -50.64
N ALA A 1122 -29.29 42.64 -51.18
CA ALA A 1122 -30.45 42.77 -52.07
C ALA A 1122 -30.26 41.96 -53.38
N ALA A 1123 -29.11 42.09 -54.03
CA ALA A 1123 -28.80 41.37 -55.26
C ALA A 1123 -28.51 39.88 -54.99
N ALA A 1124 -27.77 39.55 -53.92
CA ALA A 1124 -27.65 38.18 -53.40
C ALA A 1124 -29.00 37.46 -53.28
N ALA A 1125 -29.98 38.08 -52.61
CA ALA A 1125 -31.30 37.48 -52.39
C ALA A 1125 -32.03 37.17 -53.71
N MET A 1126 -31.95 38.07 -54.69
CA MET A 1126 -32.56 37.83 -56.01
C MET A 1126 -31.82 36.73 -56.80
N ALA A 1127 -30.48 36.76 -56.77
CA ALA A 1127 -29.68 35.80 -57.52
C ALA A 1127 -29.81 34.38 -56.96
N LEU A 1128 -29.79 34.21 -55.63
CA LEU A 1128 -29.85 32.90 -54.99
C LEU A 1128 -31.18 32.16 -55.28
N ASP A 1129 -32.29 32.88 -55.35
CA ASP A 1129 -33.60 32.32 -55.72
C ASP A 1129 -33.62 31.84 -57.19
N ASP A 1130 -32.97 32.58 -58.08
CA ASP A 1130 -32.93 32.27 -59.52
C ASP A 1130 -31.85 31.24 -59.88
N LEU A 1131 -30.90 30.97 -58.98
CA LEU A 1131 -29.82 29.97 -59.10
C LEU A 1131 -30.23 28.57 -58.59
N ALA A 1132 -31.53 28.34 -58.41
CA ALA A 1132 -32.12 27.05 -58.13
C ALA A 1132 -32.84 26.48 -59.36
N SER A 1133 -32.85 25.15 -59.49
CA SER A 1133 -33.69 24.45 -60.48
C SER A 1133 -35.18 24.63 -60.15
N PRO A 1134 -36.10 24.33 -61.09
CA PRO A 1134 -37.54 24.36 -60.82
C PRO A 1134 -37.99 23.47 -59.64
N HIS A 1135 -37.16 22.49 -59.25
CA HIS A 1135 -37.39 21.60 -58.11
C HIS A 1135 -36.61 22.01 -56.84
N GLY A 1136 -36.03 23.22 -56.82
CA GLY A 1136 -35.30 23.75 -55.68
C GLY A 1136 -33.88 23.17 -55.51
N VAL A 1137 -33.32 22.52 -56.53
CA VAL A 1137 -31.94 22.00 -56.48
C VAL A 1137 -30.96 23.14 -56.76
N ARG A 1138 -29.92 23.25 -55.94
CA ARG A 1138 -28.86 24.25 -56.12
C ARG A 1138 -28.08 24.03 -57.42
N MET A 1139 -27.92 25.06 -58.24
CA MET A 1139 -27.22 25.01 -59.54
C MET A 1139 -25.93 25.88 -59.56
N TYR A 1140 -25.24 25.98 -58.43
CA TYR A 1140 -23.93 26.64 -58.31
C TYR A 1140 -23.05 25.88 -57.32
N SER A 1141 -21.72 26.04 -57.42
CA SER A 1141 -20.77 25.44 -56.47
C SER A 1141 -20.48 26.36 -55.29
N THR A 1142 -20.24 27.64 -55.55
CA THR A 1142 -19.85 28.63 -54.53
C THR A 1142 -20.42 29.99 -54.89
N TYR A 1143 -21.00 30.69 -53.91
CA TYR A 1143 -21.41 32.09 -54.01
C TYR A 1143 -20.58 32.92 -53.04
N THR A 1144 -19.63 33.71 -53.52
CA THR A 1144 -18.78 34.57 -52.68
C THR A 1144 -19.39 35.96 -52.56
N TYR A 1145 -19.93 36.24 -51.38
CA TYR A 1145 -20.51 37.51 -50.99
C TYR A 1145 -19.40 38.47 -50.54
N THR A 1146 -19.21 39.59 -51.24
CA THR A 1146 -18.18 40.57 -50.89
C THR A 1146 -18.67 42.00 -50.78
N ASP A 1147 -18.02 42.74 -49.87
CA ASP A 1147 -18.23 44.16 -49.65
C ASP A 1147 -16.90 44.83 -49.22
N VAL A 1148 -16.78 46.15 -49.37
CA VAL A 1148 -15.57 46.91 -48.96
C VAL A 1148 -15.36 46.84 -47.44
N SER A 1149 -16.41 46.58 -46.66
CA SER A 1149 -16.34 46.39 -45.22
C SER A 1149 -17.17 45.22 -44.71
N ALA A 1150 -16.72 44.56 -43.65
CA ALA A 1150 -17.46 43.45 -43.01
C ALA A 1150 -18.74 43.88 -42.27
N ARG A 1151 -19.13 45.16 -42.36
CA ARG A 1151 -20.25 45.76 -41.60
C ARG A 1151 -21.57 45.01 -41.75
N PHE A 1152 -21.81 44.42 -42.93
CA PHE A 1152 -23.07 43.74 -43.24
C PHE A 1152 -23.01 42.21 -43.10
N PHE A 1153 -21.86 41.63 -42.77
CA PHE A 1153 -21.68 40.16 -42.80
C PHE A 1153 -22.51 39.43 -41.74
N ALA A 1154 -22.67 39.99 -40.54
CA ALA A 1154 -23.45 39.34 -39.48
C ALA A 1154 -24.93 39.21 -39.87
N GLU A 1155 -25.51 40.28 -40.43
CA GLU A 1155 -26.91 40.29 -40.89
C GLU A 1155 -27.08 39.43 -42.15
N ALA A 1156 -26.11 39.45 -43.07
CA ALA A 1156 -26.13 38.62 -44.28
C ALA A 1156 -25.98 37.12 -43.96
N LYS A 1157 -25.10 36.73 -43.01
CA LYS A 1157 -24.95 35.33 -42.56
C LYS A 1157 -26.23 34.78 -41.96
N GLU A 1158 -26.94 35.57 -41.16
CA GLU A 1158 -28.22 35.15 -40.60
C GLU A 1158 -29.30 35.06 -41.68
N ARG A 1159 -29.36 36.04 -42.58
CA ARG A 1159 -30.34 36.09 -43.67
C ARG A 1159 -30.19 34.94 -44.67
N PHE A 1160 -28.95 34.60 -45.03
CA PHE A 1160 -28.63 33.56 -46.01
C PHE A 1160 -28.22 32.23 -45.36
N LYS A 1161 -28.54 32.01 -44.09
CA LYS A 1161 -28.31 30.74 -43.37
C LYS A 1161 -28.90 29.52 -44.10
N HIS A 1162 -29.96 29.74 -44.87
CA HIS A 1162 -30.63 28.70 -45.66
C HIS A 1162 -29.91 28.41 -47.00
N ALA A 1163 -29.07 29.32 -47.49
CA ALA A 1163 -28.33 29.16 -48.72
C ALA A 1163 -27.03 28.37 -48.46
N GLN A 1164 -26.83 27.28 -49.20
CA GLN A 1164 -25.68 26.40 -49.03
C GLN A 1164 -24.51 26.83 -49.93
N SER A 1165 -23.28 26.77 -49.42
CA SER A 1165 -22.05 27.18 -50.12
C SER A 1165 -21.98 28.67 -50.47
N ILE A 1166 -22.42 29.52 -49.54
CA ILE A 1166 -22.13 30.96 -49.54
C ILE A 1166 -20.89 31.26 -48.69
N GLU A 1167 -19.95 32.01 -49.25
CA GLU A 1167 -18.71 32.44 -48.59
C GLU A 1167 -18.74 33.96 -48.41
N PHE A 1168 -18.11 34.47 -47.35
CA PHE A 1168 -18.10 35.91 -47.04
C PHE A 1168 -16.67 36.39 -46.94
N ALA A 1169 -16.31 37.38 -47.77
CA ALA A 1169 -14.97 37.96 -47.81
C ALA A 1169 -15.04 39.48 -48.07
N THR A 1170 -14.08 40.25 -47.57
CA THR A 1170 -13.98 41.68 -47.86
C THR A 1170 -13.22 41.89 -49.17
N LEU A 1171 -13.72 42.75 -50.06
CA LEU A 1171 -13.06 43.09 -51.32
C LEU A 1171 -13.17 44.60 -51.60
N ASP A 1172 -12.03 45.26 -51.64
CA ASP A 1172 -11.86 46.65 -52.06
C ASP A 1172 -11.40 46.68 -53.52
N ILE A 1173 -12.32 47.01 -54.44
CA ILE A 1173 -12.06 47.03 -55.88
C ILE A 1173 -11.12 48.15 -56.34
N THR A 1174 -10.71 49.05 -55.44
CA THR A 1174 -9.68 50.07 -55.74
C THR A 1174 -8.26 49.52 -55.58
N LYS A 1175 -8.11 48.30 -55.07
CA LYS A 1175 -6.84 47.60 -54.83
C LYS A 1175 -6.81 46.27 -55.59
N ASP A 1176 -5.62 45.70 -55.73
CA ASP A 1176 -5.44 44.39 -56.36
C ASP A 1176 -6.19 43.29 -55.57
N PRO A 1177 -7.08 42.51 -56.21
CA PRO A 1177 -7.79 41.40 -55.55
C PRO A 1177 -6.88 40.26 -55.10
N VAL A 1178 -5.75 40.02 -55.78
CA VAL A 1178 -4.82 38.93 -55.43
C VAL A 1178 -4.12 39.22 -54.10
N GLU A 1179 -3.76 40.49 -53.87
CA GLU A 1179 -3.23 40.95 -52.58
C GLU A 1179 -4.26 40.85 -51.44
N GLN A 1180 -5.54 40.71 -51.77
CA GLN A 1180 -6.65 40.59 -50.82
C GLN A 1180 -7.09 39.14 -50.57
N GLY A 1181 -6.37 38.16 -51.13
CA GLY A 1181 -6.60 36.72 -50.90
C GLY A 1181 -7.55 36.05 -51.88
N PHE A 1182 -7.87 36.69 -53.01
CA PHE A 1182 -8.66 36.10 -54.09
C PHE A 1182 -7.75 35.48 -55.16
N GLU A 1183 -8.11 34.28 -55.64
CA GLU A 1183 -7.32 33.58 -56.66
C GLU A 1183 -7.68 34.05 -58.08
N GLU A 1184 -6.66 34.32 -58.89
CA GLU A 1184 -6.84 34.74 -60.29
C GLU A 1184 -7.52 33.63 -61.12
N GLY A 1185 -8.53 33.98 -61.92
CA GLY A 1185 -9.28 33.03 -62.75
C GLY A 1185 -10.20 32.07 -62.00
N ALA A 1186 -10.42 32.26 -60.69
CA ALA A 1186 -11.19 31.32 -59.87
C ALA A 1186 -12.73 31.46 -59.98
N TYR A 1187 -13.24 32.51 -60.61
CA TYR A 1187 -14.67 32.82 -60.68
C TYR A 1187 -15.21 32.81 -62.10
N ASP A 1188 -16.41 32.26 -62.27
CA ASP A 1188 -17.08 32.11 -63.56
C ASP A 1188 -18.05 33.26 -63.86
N LEU A 1189 -18.62 33.87 -62.81
CA LEU A 1189 -19.55 34.99 -62.91
C LEU A 1189 -19.24 36.02 -61.83
N ILE A 1190 -19.11 37.28 -62.23
CA ILE A 1190 -18.96 38.41 -61.31
C ILE A 1190 -20.20 39.29 -61.38
N LEU A 1191 -20.85 39.51 -60.23
CA LEU A 1191 -22.01 40.36 -60.07
C LEU A 1191 -21.63 41.65 -59.33
N ALA A 1192 -21.59 42.78 -60.03
CA ALA A 1192 -21.31 44.07 -59.42
C ALA A 1192 -22.61 44.80 -59.06
N ALA A 1193 -22.98 44.81 -57.77
CA ALA A 1193 -24.26 45.32 -57.29
C ALA A 1193 -24.24 46.84 -57.08
N ASN A 1194 -24.39 47.62 -58.16
CA ASN A 1194 -24.41 49.10 -58.12
C ASN A 1194 -23.18 49.76 -57.46
N VAL A 1195 -22.04 49.07 -57.45
CA VAL A 1195 -20.80 49.51 -56.78
C VAL A 1195 -19.84 50.26 -57.72
N LEU A 1196 -20.06 50.20 -59.03
CA LEU A 1196 -19.16 50.78 -60.04
C LEU A 1196 -19.34 52.29 -60.24
N SER A 1197 -20.40 52.91 -59.70
CA SER A 1197 -20.71 54.35 -59.87
C SER A 1197 -19.97 55.30 -58.92
N ASP A 1198 -19.22 54.78 -57.93
CA ASP A 1198 -18.32 55.60 -57.09
C ASP A 1198 -16.98 55.92 -57.78
N LEU A 1199 -16.75 55.40 -58.99
CA LEU A 1199 -15.68 55.83 -59.90
C LEU A 1199 -16.15 57.07 -60.67
N SER A 1200 -15.67 58.24 -60.26
CA SER A 1200 -15.93 59.57 -60.82
C SER A 1200 -16.30 59.61 -62.32
N MET A 1201 -17.59 59.69 -62.65
CA MET A 1201 -18.08 60.28 -63.91
C MET A 1201 -19.43 60.99 -63.69
N SER A 1202 -19.47 62.24 -64.17
CA SER A 1202 -20.52 63.27 -64.06
C SER A 1202 -21.95 62.80 -64.37
N PRO A 1203 -22.99 63.17 -63.58
CA PRO A 1203 -24.37 62.70 -63.75
C PRO A 1203 -25.22 63.53 -64.74
N TYR A 1204 -24.61 64.21 -65.72
CA TYR A 1204 -25.37 64.88 -66.80
C TYR A 1204 -25.32 64.07 -68.09
N ARG A 1205 -26.20 63.07 -68.21
CA ARG A 1205 -26.84 62.58 -69.45
C ARG A 1205 -27.68 61.33 -69.14
N LEU A 1206 -28.97 61.54 -68.86
CA LEU A 1206 -30.06 60.61 -69.17
C LEU A 1206 -31.34 61.43 -69.37
#